data_AF-A0A7C5EL82-F1
#
_entry.id   AF-A0A7C5EL82-F1
#
_cell.length_a   1.000
_cell.length_b   1.000
_cell.length_c   1.000
_cell.angle_alpha   90.00
_cell.angle_beta   90.00
_cell.angle_gamma   90.00
#
_symmetry.space_group_name_H-M   'P 1'
#
loop_
_entity.id
_entity.type
_entity.pdbx_description
1 polymer ?
#
loop_
_entity_poly.entity_id
_entity_poly.type
_entity_poly.pdbx_seq_one_letter_code
_entity_poly.pdbx_strand_id
1 'polypeptide(L)'
;MWFRRTEEDRPKPSQELLDLKAAIAKAQLPEHVLSVVQREYERLEKTDPSVAEYTIGFNYLEYLISLPWNLYTEDNLDLKRAERILEASHYGLRHVKERILDYLAVRTLCSLQAAQVLVVDDEEIARQNLEYILRKEGHQVATAANGQEALDQVKGREFDVIITDLKMDRMDGIQLLESVKQIAPHTEVVMVTGYATVSTAVDALRKGAAHYLSKPIKLDELRQTVREIIERKRHIQRLRSPILCFTGPPGTGKTSIAQAIAEALERRFVRLSLAGLRDEAELRGHRRTYVGAMPGRIINEIRRVGLRNPVFMLDEIDKLGQDFRGDPAAVLLEILDPEQNRHFVDHYVDVPFDLSRVMFIATANYVENLPPPLLDRLEVIHFPGYTEREKKEIAKRYLIPQQLREHGLTNIRVDFPDESLTKIIQGYTREAGLRQLDREIATICRKLARLALADRTTAQVTVDEVLVERFLGPRKYFHEVAEATDQVGVATGLVWTEFGGEIIFIEATRMRGSQQLILTGSLGTVLQESAQTALSYIRSRAEDFGLDPDFFAHHDIHIHIPQGAVPKEGASAGVTIALALLSLLTGRPARRVVATTGELTLSGRLLPVSGIRDKVLAAQRSGVQMVIFPAANAVDLENLEPEAKEGLEIVLAERLEEVVDRVLLPPRA
;
A
#
# COMPACT_ATOMS: atom_id res chain seq x y z
N MET A 1 -6.94 73.19 -19.37
CA MET A 1 -8.16 72.52 -18.89
C MET A 1 -7.84 71.03 -18.80
N TRP A 2 -7.36 70.57 -17.64
CA TRP A 2 -7.06 69.16 -17.36
C TRP A 2 -8.23 68.61 -16.53
N PHE A 3 -9.01 67.67 -17.07
CA PHE A 3 -10.09 67.03 -16.32
C PHE A 3 -9.49 66.08 -15.28
N ARG A 4 -9.63 66.42 -13.99
CA ARG A 4 -9.57 65.45 -12.89
C ARG A 4 -10.79 64.54 -13.03
N ARG A 5 -10.58 63.25 -13.31
CA ARG A 5 -11.59 62.22 -13.04
C ARG A 5 -11.90 62.26 -11.54
N THR A 6 -13.14 62.55 -11.18
CA THR A 6 -13.68 62.46 -9.82
C THR A 6 -13.79 60.98 -9.42
N GLU A 7 -13.74 60.68 -8.13
CA GLU A 7 -13.89 59.30 -7.60
C GLU A 7 -15.23 58.62 -7.98
N GLU A 8 -16.19 59.37 -8.52
CA GLU A 8 -17.50 58.91 -8.99
C GLU A 8 -17.47 58.16 -10.34
N ASP A 9 -16.36 58.17 -11.07
CA ASP A 9 -16.19 57.48 -12.36
C ASP A 9 -15.66 56.04 -12.24
N ARG A 10 -15.55 55.49 -11.02
CA ARG A 10 -15.20 54.07 -10.86
C ARG A 10 -16.41 53.21 -11.23
N PRO A 11 -16.27 52.25 -12.16
CA PRO A 11 -17.35 51.30 -12.43
C PRO A 11 -17.76 50.63 -11.12
N LYS A 12 -19.07 50.54 -10.86
CA LYS A 12 -19.58 49.82 -9.69
C LYS A 12 -18.99 48.40 -9.70
N PRO A 13 -18.46 47.89 -8.57
CA PRO A 13 -17.91 46.56 -8.53
C PRO A 13 -18.97 45.56 -9.00
N SER A 14 -18.57 44.64 -9.88
CA SER A 14 -19.44 43.56 -10.35
C SER A 14 -19.94 42.75 -9.13
N GLN A 15 -21.17 42.23 -9.21
CA GLN A 15 -21.75 41.40 -8.14
C GLN A 15 -20.81 40.24 -7.76
N GLU A 16 -20.12 39.66 -8.75
CA GLU A 16 -19.13 38.61 -8.59
C GLU A 16 -17.96 38.99 -7.65
N LEU A 17 -17.47 40.24 -7.71
CA LEU A 17 -16.41 40.72 -6.81
C LEU A 17 -16.90 40.90 -5.37
N LEU A 18 -18.15 41.34 -5.20
CA LEU A 18 -18.76 41.47 -3.87
C LEU A 18 -18.94 40.10 -3.21
N ASP A 19 -19.41 39.12 -3.97
CA ASP A 19 -19.59 37.75 -3.51
C ASP A 19 -18.24 37.11 -3.14
N LEU A 20 -17.20 37.34 -3.96
CA LEU A 20 -15.84 36.87 -3.67
C LEU A 20 -15.28 37.49 -2.39
N LYS A 21 -15.47 38.79 -2.15
CA LYS A 21 -15.04 39.47 -0.93
C LYS A 21 -15.72 38.90 0.31
N ALA A 22 -17.01 38.60 0.23
CA ALA A 22 -17.75 37.94 1.31
C ALA A 22 -17.23 36.52 1.56
N ALA A 23 -16.92 35.77 0.50
CA ALA A 23 -16.35 34.43 0.59
C ALA A 23 -14.96 34.43 1.26
N ILE A 24 -14.08 35.38 0.92
CA ILE A 24 -12.76 35.55 1.56
C ILE A 24 -12.91 35.81 3.06
N ALA A 25 -13.83 36.69 3.47
CA ALA A 25 -14.05 37.00 4.88
C ALA A 25 -14.58 35.80 5.69
N LYS A 26 -15.31 34.90 5.04
CA LYS A 26 -15.85 33.68 5.65
C LYS A 26 -14.82 32.53 5.67
N ALA A 27 -13.93 32.49 4.68
CA ALA A 27 -12.89 31.48 4.60
C ALA A 27 -11.84 31.74 5.69
N GLN A 28 -11.81 30.87 6.70
CA GLN A 28 -10.82 30.90 7.77
C GLN A 28 -9.44 30.48 7.22
N LEU A 29 -8.84 31.34 6.41
CA LEU A 29 -7.58 31.09 5.73
C LEU A 29 -6.39 31.29 6.67
N PRO A 30 -5.31 30.50 6.55
CA PRO A 30 -4.04 30.78 7.22
C PRO A 30 -3.48 32.15 6.81
N GLU A 31 -2.74 32.81 7.70
CA GLU A 31 -2.24 34.18 7.49
C GLU A 31 -1.41 34.32 6.20
N HIS A 32 -0.53 33.36 5.92
CA HIS A 32 0.28 33.36 4.70
C HIS A 32 -0.58 33.28 3.42
N VAL A 33 -1.66 32.50 3.43
CA VAL A 33 -2.61 32.38 2.30
C VAL A 33 -3.46 33.64 2.18
N LEU A 34 -3.95 34.17 3.30
CA LEU A 34 -4.77 35.37 3.34
C LEU A 34 -4.04 36.56 2.70
N SER A 35 -2.74 36.70 2.97
CA SER A 35 -1.90 37.74 2.37
C SER A 35 -1.83 37.65 0.84
N VAL A 36 -1.77 36.42 0.29
CA VAL A 36 -1.76 36.16 -1.16
C VAL A 36 -3.12 36.45 -1.77
N VAL A 37 -4.19 35.95 -1.14
CA VAL A 37 -5.59 36.17 -1.56
C VAL A 37 -5.94 37.65 -1.59
N GLN A 38 -5.54 38.43 -0.58
CA GLN A 38 -5.77 39.88 -0.55
C GLN A 38 -5.04 40.60 -1.68
N ARG A 39 -3.75 40.29 -1.91
CA ARG A 39 -2.96 40.87 -3.00
C ARG A 39 -3.55 40.58 -4.38
N GLU A 40 -3.96 39.33 -4.60
CA GLU A 40 -4.56 38.91 -5.87
C GLU A 40 -5.96 39.50 -6.07
N TYR A 41 -6.75 39.65 -5.00
CA TYR A 41 -8.04 40.34 -5.04
C TYR A 41 -7.89 41.83 -5.42
N GLU A 42 -6.95 42.55 -4.80
CA GLU A 42 -6.67 43.96 -5.15
C GLU A 42 -6.20 44.14 -6.60
N ARG A 43 -5.48 43.15 -7.13
CA ARG A 43 -5.05 43.12 -8.54
C ARG A 43 -6.26 42.88 -9.44
N LEU A 44 -7.12 41.94 -9.09
CA LEU A 44 -8.32 41.61 -9.85
C LEU A 44 -9.31 42.78 -9.91
N GLU A 45 -9.50 43.50 -8.80
CA GLU A 45 -10.37 44.70 -8.73
C GLU A 45 -9.95 45.80 -9.71
N LYS A 46 -8.65 45.90 -10.02
CA LYS A 46 -8.07 46.88 -10.97
C LYS A 46 -8.02 46.36 -12.40
N THR A 47 -8.33 45.09 -12.64
CA THR A 47 -8.20 44.43 -13.94
C THR A 47 -9.53 44.53 -14.70
N ASP A 48 -9.46 44.80 -16.00
CA ASP A 48 -10.66 44.88 -16.85
C ASP A 48 -11.32 43.48 -17.00
N PRO A 49 -12.62 43.31 -16.71
CA PRO A 49 -13.31 42.02 -16.84
C PRO A 49 -13.24 41.37 -18.23
N SER A 50 -12.97 42.14 -19.29
CA SER A 50 -12.90 41.63 -20.66
C SER A 50 -11.57 40.93 -21.01
N VAL A 51 -10.52 41.08 -20.20
CA VAL A 51 -9.21 40.47 -20.48
C VAL A 51 -9.09 39.07 -19.86
N ALA A 52 -8.26 38.21 -20.48
CA ALA A 52 -8.07 36.84 -20.03
C ALA A 52 -7.51 36.74 -18.60
N GLU A 53 -6.66 37.69 -18.20
CA GLU A 53 -6.08 37.78 -16.86
C GLU A 53 -7.15 37.91 -15.76
N TYR A 54 -8.29 38.55 -16.05
CA TYR A 54 -9.39 38.64 -15.09
C TYR A 54 -9.99 37.27 -14.80
N THR A 55 -10.29 36.50 -15.85
CA THR A 55 -10.85 35.15 -15.71
C THR A 55 -9.87 34.21 -14.98
N ILE A 56 -8.57 34.30 -15.30
CA ILE A 56 -7.52 33.52 -14.64
C ILE A 56 -7.42 33.88 -13.14
N GLY A 57 -7.41 35.18 -12.83
CA GLY A 57 -7.34 35.67 -11.45
C GLY A 57 -8.57 35.31 -10.62
N PHE A 58 -9.77 35.42 -11.22
CA PHE A 58 -11.03 35.06 -10.59
C PHE A 58 -11.08 33.56 -10.25
N ASN A 59 -10.83 32.70 -11.24
CA ASN A 59 -10.82 31.24 -11.04
C ASN A 59 -9.82 30.81 -9.97
N TYR A 60 -8.65 31.46 -9.93
CA TYR A 60 -7.62 31.18 -8.93
C TYR A 60 -8.08 31.53 -7.51
N LEU A 61 -8.67 32.72 -7.31
CA LEU A 61 -9.18 33.14 -6.01
C LEU A 61 -10.30 32.21 -5.54
N GLU A 62 -11.25 31.87 -6.42
CA GLU A 62 -12.31 30.91 -6.11
C GLU A 62 -11.71 29.55 -5.70
N TYR A 63 -10.69 29.09 -6.41
CA TYR A 63 -10.00 27.84 -6.11
C TYR A 63 -9.33 27.88 -4.73
N LEU A 64 -8.53 28.90 -4.43
CA LEU A 64 -7.86 29.07 -3.14
C LEU A 64 -8.84 29.09 -1.96
N ILE A 65 -9.95 29.81 -2.10
CA ILE A 65 -10.99 29.95 -1.06
C ILE A 65 -11.68 28.60 -0.81
N SER A 66 -11.85 27.79 -1.85
CA SER A 66 -12.52 26.49 -1.76
C SER A 66 -11.65 25.36 -1.18
N LEU A 67 -10.35 25.58 -0.99
CA LEU A 67 -9.45 24.58 -0.41
C LEU A 67 -9.65 24.44 1.12
N PRO A 68 -9.61 23.22 1.67
CA PRO A 68 -9.82 22.97 3.09
C PRO A 68 -8.52 23.21 3.90
N TRP A 69 -8.10 24.46 4.07
CA TRP A 69 -6.85 24.79 4.75
C TRP A 69 -6.80 24.36 6.23
N ASN A 70 -7.92 24.55 6.94
CA ASN A 70 -8.05 24.33 8.38
C ASN A 70 -9.12 23.29 8.75
N LEU A 71 -9.77 22.66 7.76
CA LEU A 71 -10.83 21.68 7.98
C LEU A 71 -10.26 20.25 7.97
N TYR A 72 -10.46 19.51 9.05
CA TYR A 72 -10.04 18.11 9.20
C TYR A 72 -10.99 17.36 10.15
N THR A 73 -11.02 16.03 10.06
CA THR A 73 -11.73 15.17 11.02
C THR A 73 -10.83 14.74 12.17
N GLU A 74 -11.41 14.53 13.36
CA GLU A 74 -10.68 13.87 14.45
C GLU A 74 -10.63 12.36 14.20
N ASP A 75 -9.46 11.76 14.45
CA ASP A 75 -9.28 10.32 14.24
C ASP A 75 -9.95 9.52 15.36
N ASN A 76 -10.64 8.44 15.00
CA ASN A 76 -11.06 7.43 15.97
C ASN A 76 -9.89 6.46 16.25
N LEU A 77 -9.35 6.49 17.46
CA LEU A 77 -8.18 5.72 17.87
C LEU A 77 -8.52 4.41 18.61
N ASP A 78 -9.77 3.94 18.53
CA ASP A 78 -10.19 2.66 19.13
C ASP A 78 -9.74 1.46 18.26
N LEU A 79 -8.67 0.77 18.69
CA LEU A 79 -8.17 -0.43 18.03
C LEU A 79 -9.20 -1.57 17.97
N LYS A 80 -10.09 -1.71 18.96
CA LYS A 80 -11.13 -2.75 18.94
C LYS A 80 -12.20 -2.45 17.91
N ARG A 81 -12.46 -1.17 17.62
CA ARG A 81 -13.31 -0.75 16.50
C ARG A 81 -12.62 -1.05 15.18
N ALA A 82 -11.33 -0.72 15.05
CA ALA A 82 -10.56 -1.01 13.83
C ALA A 82 -10.54 -2.50 13.49
N GLU A 83 -10.29 -3.37 14.48
CA GLU A 83 -10.32 -4.83 14.33
C GLU A 83 -11.68 -5.32 13.84
N ARG A 84 -12.78 -4.87 14.47
CA ARG A 84 -14.15 -5.25 14.05
C ARG A 84 -14.47 -4.82 12.62
N ILE A 85 -14.04 -3.62 12.21
CA ILE A 85 -14.27 -3.12 10.86
C ILE A 85 -13.46 -3.95 9.86
N LEU A 86 -12.17 -4.19 10.12
CA LEU A 86 -11.32 -5.01 9.25
C LEU A 86 -11.87 -6.43 9.07
N GLU A 87 -12.34 -7.05 10.16
CA GLU A 87 -12.99 -8.38 10.11
C GLU A 87 -14.32 -8.37 9.37
N ALA A 88 -15.13 -7.32 9.53
CA ALA A 88 -16.40 -7.19 8.82
C ALA A 88 -16.20 -6.92 7.33
N SER A 89 -15.20 -6.13 6.94
CA SER A 89 -14.97 -5.69 5.56
C SER A 89 -14.33 -6.76 4.67
N HIS A 90 -13.64 -7.76 5.24
CA HIS A 90 -12.97 -8.78 4.45
C HIS A 90 -12.82 -10.11 5.19
N TYR A 91 -13.05 -11.22 4.51
CA TYR A 91 -12.84 -12.57 5.07
C TYR A 91 -11.40 -13.05 4.85
N GLY A 92 -10.81 -13.69 5.87
CA GLY A 92 -9.42 -14.17 5.81
C GLY A 92 -8.40 -13.06 6.06
N LEU A 93 -7.22 -13.17 5.45
CA LEU A 93 -6.13 -12.19 5.53
C LEU A 93 -5.65 -11.86 6.97
N ARG A 94 -5.62 -12.86 7.87
CA ARG A 94 -5.27 -12.64 9.30
C ARG A 94 -3.95 -11.89 9.50
N HIS A 95 -2.86 -12.40 8.91
CA HIS A 95 -1.55 -11.76 9.01
C HIS A 95 -1.55 -10.31 8.49
N VAL A 96 -2.28 -10.02 7.41
CA VAL A 96 -2.38 -8.66 6.86
C VAL A 96 -3.11 -7.73 7.84
N LYS A 97 -4.22 -8.19 8.41
CA LYS A 97 -5.00 -7.41 9.38
C LYS A 97 -4.22 -7.17 10.66
N GLU A 98 -3.51 -8.18 11.17
CA GLU A 98 -2.63 -8.05 12.34
C GLU A 98 -1.56 -6.98 12.11
N ARG A 99 -0.86 -7.02 10.97
CA ARG A 99 0.14 -5.99 10.60
C ARG A 99 -0.45 -4.58 10.53
N ILE A 100 -1.67 -4.45 10.00
CA ILE A 100 -2.36 -3.15 9.97
C ILE A 100 -2.73 -2.69 11.38
N LEU A 101 -3.18 -3.59 12.25
CA LEU A 101 -3.48 -3.27 13.63
C LEU A 101 -2.22 -2.86 14.40
N ASP A 102 -1.09 -3.53 14.19
CA ASP A 102 0.21 -3.16 14.75
C ASP A 102 0.61 -1.74 14.32
N TYR A 103 0.48 -1.44 13.02
CA TYR A 103 0.73 -0.12 12.47
C TYR A 103 -0.17 0.96 13.09
N LEU A 104 -1.47 0.70 13.19
CA LEU A 104 -2.44 1.60 13.81
C LEU A 104 -2.19 1.77 15.31
N ALA A 105 -1.72 0.72 15.99
CA ALA A 105 -1.40 0.75 17.42
C ALA A 105 -0.21 1.66 17.71
N VAL A 106 0.88 1.52 16.95
CA VAL A 106 2.06 2.42 17.05
C VAL A 106 1.63 3.87 16.83
N ARG A 107 0.85 4.13 15.79
CA ARG A 107 0.35 5.48 15.48
C ARG A 107 -0.56 6.02 16.58
N THR A 108 -1.42 5.18 17.16
CA THR A 108 -2.30 5.54 18.27
C THR A 108 -1.50 5.89 19.52
N LEU A 109 -0.49 5.08 19.87
CA LEU A 109 0.39 5.34 21.01
C LEU A 109 1.13 6.66 20.88
N CYS A 110 1.72 6.94 19.70
CA CYS A 110 2.35 8.22 19.41
C CYS A 110 1.37 9.40 19.53
N SER A 111 0.08 9.18 19.24
CA SER A 111 -0.95 10.22 19.35
C SER A 111 -1.47 10.44 20.77
N LEU A 112 -1.47 9.40 21.61
CA LEU A 112 -2.01 9.42 22.97
C LEU A 112 -0.99 9.85 24.04
N GLN A 113 0.31 9.86 23.75
CA GLN A 113 1.31 10.31 24.72
C GLN A 113 1.05 11.75 25.19
N ALA A 114 0.82 11.92 26.49
CA ALA A 114 0.70 13.22 27.12
C ALA A 114 2.04 13.96 27.02
N ALA A 115 2.01 15.18 26.49
CA ALA A 115 3.21 15.98 26.35
C ALA A 115 3.80 16.32 27.72
N GLN A 116 5.13 16.27 27.82
CA GLN A 116 5.91 16.69 28.97
C GLN A 116 6.18 18.19 28.89
N VAL A 117 5.54 18.97 29.75
CA VAL A 117 5.73 20.43 29.78
C VAL A 117 6.46 20.82 31.06
N LEU A 118 7.52 21.63 30.94
CA LEU A 118 8.21 22.22 32.08
C LEU A 118 7.85 23.69 32.18
N VAL A 119 7.29 24.12 33.30
CA VAL A 119 7.01 25.52 33.60
C VAL A 119 8.10 26.07 34.52
N VAL A 120 8.77 27.14 34.10
CA VAL A 120 9.85 27.79 34.84
C VAL A 120 9.45 29.23 35.11
N ASP A 121 9.15 29.53 36.36
CA ASP A 121 8.77 30.88 36.81
C ASP A 121 9.18 31.03 38.28
N ASP A 122 9.79 32.17 38.62
CA ASP A 122 10.23 32.48 39.98
C ASP A 122 9.05 32.88 40.88
N GLU A 123 7.96 33.39 40.28
CA GLU A 123 6.72 33.69 40.95
C GLU A 123 5.89 32.42 41.17
N GLU A 124 5.79 31.96 42.42
CA GLU A 124 5.09 30.73 42.79
C GLU A 124 3.62 30.70 42.32
N ILE A 125 2.92 31.83 42.42
CA ILE A 125 1.52 31.95 42.01
C ILE A 125 1.37 31.77 40.49
N ALA A 126 2.24 32.41 39.70
CA ALA A 126 2.24 32.29 38.24
C ALA A 126 2.54 30.84 37.80
N ARG A 127 3.53 30.21 38.45
CA ARG A 127 3.93 28.82 38.22
C ARG A 127 2.79 27.83 38.48
N GLN A 128 2.13 27.94 39.64
CA GLN A 128 0.99 27.07 40.02
C GLN A 128 -0.20 27.25 39.08
N ASN A 129 -0.49 28.49 38.66
CA ASN A 129 -1.56 28.77 37.71
C ASN A 129 -1.32 28.10 36.35
N LEU A 130 -0.12 28.28 35.78
CA LEU A 130 0.28 27.65 34.52
C LEU A 130 0.25 26.11 34.62
N GLU A 131 0.74 25.55 35.72
CA GLU A 131 0.67 24.12 36.00
C GLU A 131 -0.78 23.61 35.98
N TYR A 132 -1.68 24.29 36.70
CA TYR A 132 -3.09 23.91 36.76
C TYR A 132 -3.76 23.97 35.38
N ILE A 133 -3.52 25.03 34.61
CA ILE A 133 -4.10 25.20 33.27
C ILE A 133 -3.64 24.08 32.34
N LEU A 134 -2.33 23.82 32.29
CA LEU A 134 -1.75 22.84 31.37
C LEU A 134 -2.08 21.39 31.75
N ARG A 135 -2.19 21.08 33.05
CA ARG A 135 -2.67 19.77 33.51
C ARG A 135 -4.14 19.54 33.15
N LYS A 136 -4.98 20.59 33.21
CA LYS A 136 -6.38 20.51 32.80
C LYS A 136 -6.53 20.22 31.30
N GLU A 137 -5.57 20.63 30.48
CA GLU A 137 -5.48 20.27 29.05
C GLU A 137 -4.92 18.84 28.81
N GLY A 138 -4.58 18.10 29.86
CA GLY A 138 -4.10 16.71 29.76
C GLY A 138 -2.59 16.55 29.58
N HIS A 139 -1.80 17.60 29.82
CA HIS A 139 -0.34 17.54 29.77
C HIS A 139 0.27 17.07 31.10
N GLN A 140 1.42 16.38 31.04
CA GLN A 140 2.23 16.12 32.22
C GLN A 140 3.11 17.33 32.49
N VAL A 141 2.86 18.02 33.60
CA VAL A 141 3.55 19.28 33.91
C VAL A 141 4.50 19.10 35.07
N ALA A 142 5.76 19.45 34.86
CA ALA A 142 6.78 19.67 35.88
C ALA A 142 7.00 21.19 36.06
N THR A 143 7.53 21.57 37.21
CA THR A 143 7.75 22.98 37.57
C THR A 143 9.16 23.18 38.09
N ALA A 144 9.74 24.35 37.83
CA ALA A 144 11.01 24.81 38.40
C ALA A 144 10.92 26.28 38.78
N ALA A 145 11.64 26.69 39.83
CA ALA A 145 11.60 28.06 40.34
C ALA A 145 12.65 28.98 39.70
N ASN A 146 13.60 28.44 38.93
CA ASN A 146 14.67 29.18 38.25
C ASN A 146 15.28 28.35 37.11
N GLY A 147 16.08 28.99 36.25
CA GLY A 147 16.71 28.32 35.12
C GLY A 147 17.69 27.19 35.50
N GLN A 148 18.38 27.28 36.65
CA GLN A 148 19.33 26.25 37.07
C GLN A 148 18.60 24.94 37.46
N GLU A 149 17.54 25.05 38.25
CA GLU A 149 16.69 23.91 38.62
C GLU A 149 16.04 23.28 37.38
N ALA A 150 15.58 24.11 36.43
CA ALA A 150 15.04 23.63 35.16
C ALA A 150 16.08 22.85 34.36
N LEU A 151 17.32 23.35 34.28
CA LEU A 151 18.41 22.72 33.55
C LEU A 151 18.80 21.35 34.15
N ASP A 152 18.78 21.23 35.48
CA ASP A 152 19.06 19.96 36.14
C ASP A 152 17.95 18.92 35.91
N GLN A 153 16.69 19.36 35.83
CA GLN A 153 15.59 18.49 35.43
C GLN A 153 15.70 18.04 33.95
N VAL A 154 16.08 18.95 33.04
CA VAL A 154 16.25 18.63 31.60
C VAL A 154 17.37 17.61 31.35
N LYS A 155 18.38 17.54 32.22
CA LYS A 155 19.43 16.50 32.13
C LYS A 155 18.94 15.11 32.54
N GLY A 156 17.96 15.03 33.43
CA GLY A 156 17.42 13.76 33.96
C GLY A 156 16.16 13.27 33.26
N ARG A 157 15.44 14.15 32.56
CA ARG A 157 14.16 13.85 31.91
C ARG A 157 13.99 14.67 30.62
N GLU A 158 13.40 14.06 29.60
CA GLU A 158 13.04 14.75 28.36
C GLU A 158 11.74 15.56 28.51
N PHE A 159 11.75 16.77 27.95
CA PHE A 159 10.58 17.65 27.91
C PHE A 159 10.20 17.98 26.46
N ASP A 160 8.90 18.04 26.20
CA ASP A 160 8.36 18.44 24.91
C ASP A 160 8.47 19.95 24.72
N VAL A 161 8.00 20.68 25.73
CA VAL A 161 7.93 22.14 25.74
C VAL A 161 8.42 22.66 27.09
N ILE A 162 9.26 23.70 27.08
CA ILE A 162 9.62 24.48 28.27
C ILE A 162 8.98 25.84 28.12
N ILE A 163 8.21 26.27 29.13
CA ILE A 163 7.63 27.61 29.21
C ILE A 163 8.38 28.33 30.33
N THR A 164 9.15 29.36 29.99
CA THR A 164 10.03 30.03 30.95
C THR A 164 9.78 31.52 31.00
N ASP A 165 9.76 32.12 32.19
CA ASP A 165 9.83 33.58 32.32
C ASP A 165 11.19 34.10 31.85
N LEU A 166 11.21 35.31 31.32
CA LEU A 166 12.43 35.91 30.77
C LEU A 166 13.37 36.40 31.88
N LYS A 167 12.83 36.93 32.97
CA LYS A 167 13.59 37.44 34.12
C LYS A 167 13.33 36.55 35.33
N MET A 168 14.37 35.89 35.82
CA MET A 168 14.32 35.03 37.00
C MET A 168 15.65 35.12 37.74
N ASP A 169 15.65 34.77 39.02
CA ASP A 169 16.87 34.70 39.82
C ASP A 169 17.79 33.53 39.44
N ARG A 170 19.10 33.71 39.68
CA ARG A 170 20.22 32.78 39.40
C ARG A 170 20.53 32.53 37.92
N MET A 171 19.54 32.15 37.13
CA MET A 171 19.68 31.91 35.69
C MET A 171 18.41 32.38 35.00
N ASP A 172 18.57 33.30 34.05
CA ASP A 172 17.45 33.88 33.31
C ASP A 172 16.96 32.97 32.18
N GLY A 173 15.80 33.29 31.59
CA GLY A 173 15.19 32.46 30.55
C GLY A 173 16.02 32.37 29.25
N ILE A 174 16.86 33.37 28.98
CA ILE A 174 17.72 33.39 27.78
C ILE A 174 18.91 32.44 27.96
N GLN A 175 19.54 32.45 29.13
CA GLN A 175 20.60 31.52 29.49
C GLN A 175 20.10 30.07 29.53
N LEU A 176 18.87 29.86 30.02
CA LEU A 176 18.20 28.56 29.97
C LEU A 176 17.99 28.10 28.53
N LEU A 177 17.46 28.96 27.66
CA LEU A 177 17.25 28.66 26.23
C LEU A 177 18.56 28.20 25.57
N GLU A 178 19.65 28.95 25.72
CA GLU A 178 20.95 28.63 25.13
C GLU A 178 21.47 27.27 25.62
N SER A 179 21.34 27.00 26.93
CA SER A 179 21.78 25.74 27.55
C SER A 179 20.92 24.56 27.10
N VAL A 180 19.60 24.73 27.02
CA VAL A 180 18.66 23.70 26.56
C VAL A 180 18.90 23.36 25.09
N LYS A 181 19.16 24.35 24.22
CA LYS A 181 19.45 24.08 22.81
C LYS A 181 20.76 23.32 22.59
N GLN A 182 21.71 23.39 23.51
CA GLN A 182 22.94 22.59 23.47
C GLN A 182 22.74 21.15 23.97
N ILE A 183 21.99 20.96 25.06
CA ILE A 183 21.86 19.67 25.76
C ILE A 183 20.68 18.85 25.23
N ALA A 184 19.57 19.51 24.89
CA ALA A 184 18.34 18.90 24.42
C ALA A 184 17.79 19.69 23.22
N PRO A 185 18.44 19.62 22.04
CA PRO A 185 18.12 20.44 20.86
C PRO A 185 16.69 20.25 20.35
N HIS A 186 16.10 19.09 20.62
CA HIS A 186 14.72 18.77 20.26
C HIS A 186 13.68 19.40 21.19
N THR A 187 14.05 19.98 22.33
CA THR A 187 13.13 20.64 23.25
C THR A 187 12.75 22.03 22.75
N GLU A 188 11.46 22.34 22.72
CA GLU A 188 10.97 23.65 22.27
C GLU A 188 10.76 24.57 23.47
N VAL A 189 11.23 25.82 23.36
CA VAL A 189 11.21 26.77 24.47
C VAL A 189 10.31 27.95 24.10
N VAL A 190 9.32 28.20 24.95
CA VAL A 190 8.40 29.34 24.88
C VAL A 190 8.78 30.34 25.97
N MET A 191 9.03 31.58 25.57
CA MET A 191 9.42 32.64 26.50
C MET A 191 8.19 33.42 26.96
N VAL A 192 8.06 33.71 28.25
CA VAL A 192 7.03 34.58 28.82
C VAL A 192 7.68 35.91 29.23
N THR A 193 7.06 37.06 28.97
CA THR A 193 7.65 38.37 29.29
C THR A 193 6.61 39.46 29.54
N GLY A 194 6.81 40.29 30.58
CA GLY A 194 5.91 41.41 30.93
C GLY A 194 6.29 42.79 30.38
N TYR A 195 7.49 42.94 29.81
CA TYR A 195 7.96 44.18 29.19
C TYR A 195 8.84 43.86 27.98
N ALA A 196 8.23 43.28 26.94
CA ALA A 196 8.95 43.01 25.70
C ALA A 196 9.15 44.30 24.90
N THR A 197 10.40 44.69 24.67
CA THR A 197 10.71 45.52 23.50
C THR A 197 10.74 44.59 22.28
N VAL A 198 10.36 45.09 21.09
CA VAL A 198 10.45 44.30 19.84
C VAL A 198 11.85 43.69 19.67
N SER A 199 12.89 44.39 20.13
CA SER A 199 14.27 43.90 20.10
C SER A 199 14.54 42.66 20.96
N THR A 200 13.96 42.54 22.15
CA THR A 200 14.17 41.36 23.02
C THR A 200 13.44 40.13 22.50
N ALA A 201 12.23 40.31 21.95
CA ALA A 201 11.48 39.21 21.34
C ALA A 201 12.20 38.67 20.09
N VAL A 202 12.73 39.57 19.25
CA VAL A 202 13.50 39.18 18.05
C VAL A 202 14.80 38.47 18.42
N ASP A 203 15.50 38.91 19.48
CA ASP A 203 16.72 38.24 19.94
C ASP A 203 16.45 36.82 20.47
N ALA A 204 15.38 36.64 21.25
CA ALA A 204 14.98 35.31 21.73
C ALA A 204 14.65 34.34 20.59
N LEU A 205 13.93 34.80 19.56
CA LEU A 205 13.65 33.98 18.37
C LEU A 205 14.93 33.63 17.59
N ARG A 206 15.87 34.58 17.45
CA ARG A 206 17.18 34.33 16.80
C ARG A 206 18.00 33.29 17.54
N LYS A 207 17.89 33.25 18.87
CA LYS A 207 18.54 32.26 19.74
C LYS A 207 17.84 30.90 19.77
N GLY A 208 16.74 30.74 19.02
CA GLY A 208 16.06 29.47 18.83
C GLY A 208 14.84 29.23 19.72
N ALA A 209 14.27 30.27 20.34
CA ALA A 209 12.96 30.14 20.99
C ALA A 209 11.88 29.79 19.95
N ALA A 210 10.95 28.90 20.32
CA ALA A 210 9.86 28.47 19.46
C ALA A 210 8.78 29.57 19.33
N HIS A 211 8.49 30.25 20.44
CA HIS A 211 7.52 31.33 20.50
C HIS A 211 7.75 32.23 21.72
N TYR A 212 7.02 33.34 21.80
CA TYR A 212 6.99 34.19 22.98
C TYR A 212 5.55 34.58 23.34
N LEU A 213 5.28 34.81 24.63
CA LEU A 213 3.99 35.21 25.18
C LEU A 213 4.15 36.47 26.04
N SER A 214 3.18 37.38 25.97
CA SER A 214 3.17 38.62 26.76
C SER A 214 2.44 38.44 28.10
N LYS A 215 2.95 39.02 29.20
CA LYS A 215 2.21 39.15 30.47
C LYS A 215 1.30 40.39 30.40
N PRO A 216 0.03 40.31 30.83
CA PRO A 216 -0.65 39.14 31.38
C PRO A 216 -0.96 38.09 30.30
N ILE A 217 -0.65 36.82 30.61
CA ILE A 217 -0.77 35.70 29.65
C ILE A 217 -2.25 35.48 29.32
N LYS A 218 -2.59 35.59 28.04
CA LYS A 218 -3.92 35.21 27.55
C LYS A 218 -4.01 33.69 27.47
N LEU A 219 -5.02 33.11 28.12
CA LEU A 219 -5.20 31.66 28.20
C LEU A 219 -5.35 31.00 26.83
N ASP A 220 -6.09 31.63 25.92
CA ASP A 220 -6.32 31.10 24.58
C ASP A 220 -5.02 31.10 23.75
N GLU A 221 -4.19 32.13 23.90
CA GLU A 221 -2.90 32.27 23.22
C GLU A 221 -1.91 31.21 23.73
N LEU A 222 -1.78 31.05 25.05
CA LEU A 222 -0.96 30.00 25.67
C LEU A 222 -1.36 28.60 25.17
N ARG A 223 -2.67 28.30 25.21
CA ARG A 223 -3.20 27.01 24.77
C ARG A 223 -2.91 26.75 23.31
N GLN A 224 -3.11 27.75 22.45
CA GLN A 224 -2.86 27.64 21.03
C GLN A 224 -1.36 27.40 20.76
N THR A 225 -0.47 28.20 21.34
CA THR A 225 0.98 28.05 21.17
C THR A 225 1.46 26.67 21.61
N VAL A 226 1.08 26.22 22.80
CA VAL A 226 1.51 24.92 23.34
C VAL A 226 0.95 23.78 22.48
N ARG A 227 -0.31 23.87 22.05
CA ARG A 227 -0.93 22.90 21.14
C ARG A 227 -0.19 22.84 19.81
N GLU A 228 0.11 23.98 19.18
CA GLU A 228 0.82 24.05 17.91
C GLU A 228 2.22 23.43 18.00
N ILE A 229 2.96 23.70 19.08
CA ILE A 229 4.28 23.13 19.31
C ILE A 229 4.21 21.61 19.53
N ILE A 230 3.29 21.14 20.37
CA ILE A 230 3.11 19.71 20.63
C ILE A 230 2.64 18.99 19.37
N GLU A 231 1.72 19.57 18.61
CA GLU A 231 1.29 19.02 17.33
C GLU A 231 2.47 18.91 16.36
N ARG A 232 3.32 19.95 16.26
CA ARG A 232 4.53 19.91 15.45
C ARG A 232 5.51 18.81 15.90
N LYS A 233 5.66 18.56 17.19
CA LYS A 233 6.50 17.47 17.73
C LYS A 233 5.93 16.08 17.50
N ARG A 234 4.65 15.87 17.83
CA ARG A 234 3.94 14.62 17.55
C ARG A 234 3.96 14.31 16.06
N HIS A 235 3.91 15.35 15.24
CA HIS A 235 4.09 15.25 13.81
C HIS A 235 5.48 14.73 13.44
N ILE A 236 6.56 15.28 14.03
CA ILE A 236 7.93 14.77 13.87
C ILE A 236 8.07 13.29 14.22
N GLN A 237 7.42 12.85 15.31
CA GLN A 237 7.40 11.44 15.70
C GLN A 237 6.59 10.56 14.72
N ARG A 238 5.52 11.11 14.11
CA ARG A 238 4.80 10.46 13.00
C ARG A 238 5.64 10.36 11.73
N LEU A 239 6.61 11.27 11.47
CA LEU A 239 7.50 11.24 10.29
C LEU A 239 8.33 9.96 10.17
N ARG A 240 8.56 9.25 11.29
CA ARG A 240 9.33 7.99 11.29
C ARG A 240 8.48 6.77 10.97
N SER A 241 7.16 6.91 10.87
CA SER A 241 6.30 5.79 10.51
C SER A 241 6.33 5.60 9.00
N PRO A 242 6.81 4.45 8.50
CA PRO A 242 6.85 4.18 7.06
C PRO A 242 5.44 4.20 6.46
N ILE A 243 5.37 4.39 5.15
CA ILE A 243 4.11 4.40 4.41
C ILE A 243 3.71 2.97 4.09
N LEU A 244 2.47 2.59 4.37
CA LEU A 244 1.97 1.25 4.02
C LEU A 244 1.97 1.06 2.51
N CYS A 245 2.59 -0.03 2.04
CA CYS A 245 2.53 -0.47 0.65
C CYS A 245 1.93 -1.87 0.57
N PHE A 246 0.76 -2.00 -0.07
CA PHE A 246 0.10 -3.29 -0.27
C PHE A 246 0.57 -3.91 -1.58
N THR A 247 1.27 -5.05 -1.49
CA THR A 247 1.77 -5.80 -2.66
C THR A 247 1.00 -7.10 -2.90
N GLY A 248 1.09 -7.68 -4.10
CA GLY A 248 0.53 -9.01 -4.44
C GLY A 248 -0.45 -9.00 -5.63
N PRO A 249 -1.05 -10.15 -5.99
CA PRO A 249 -1.86 -10.29 -7.20
C PRO A 249 -3.10 -9.37 -7.25
N PRO A 250 -3.63 -9.06 -8.45
CA PRO A 250 -4.85 -8.27 -8.60
C PRO A 250 -6.06 -9.01 -8.03
N GLY A 251 -7.00 -8.26 -7.44
CA GLY A 251 -8.23 -8.83 -6.88
C GLY A 251 -8.06 -9.50 -5.52
N THR A 252 -6.97 -9.21 -4.80
CA THR A 252 -6.67 -9.70 -3.43
C THR A 252 -7.19 -8.77 -2.31
N GLY A 253 -8.13 -7.86 -2.59
CA GLY A 253 -8.76 -7.07 -1.53
C GLY A 253 -7.96 -5.87 -0.98
N LYS A 254 -6.87 -5.47 -1.64
CA LYS A 254 -6.05 -4.30 -1.24
C LYS A 254 -6.89 -3.03 -1.05
N THR A 255 -7.74 -2.72 -2.04
CA THR A 255 -8.61 -1.53 -2.01
C THR A 255 -9.66 -1.61 -0.91
N SER A 256 -10.29 -2.77 -0.70
CA SER A 256 -11.29 -2.94 0.36
C SER A 256 -10.69 -2.78 1.75
N ILE A 257 -9.45 -3.26 1.96
CA ILE A 257 -8.75 -3.08 3.23
C ILE A 257 -8.34 -1.61 3.43
N ALA A 258 -7.86 -0.92 2.40
CA ALA A 258 -7.55 0.52 2.49
C ALA A 258 -8.80 1.36 2.85
N GLN A 259 -9.96 1.01 2.29
CA GLN A 259 -11.25 1.62 2.64
C GLN A 259 -11.64 1.34 4.09
N ALA A 260 -11.47 0.10 4.55
CA ALA A 260 -11.73 -0.30 5.94
C ALA A 260 -10.85 0.47 6.93
N ILE A 261 -9.59 0.74 6.59
CA ILE A 261 -8.69 1.61 7.40
C ILE A 261 -9.25 3.03 7.49
N ALA A 262 -9.71 3.60 6.36
CA ALA A 262 -10.30 4.94 6.37
C ALA A 262 -11.58 5.01 7.21
N GLU A 263 -12.44 3.99 7.12
CA GLU A 263 -13.65 3.86 7.94
C GLU A 263 -13.31 3.68 9.43
N ALA A 264 -12.27 2.88 9.74
CA ALA A 264 -11.75 2.67 11.08
C ALA A 264 -11.25 3.96 11.73
N LEU A 265 -10.65 4.86 10.94
CA LEU A 265 -10.15 6.16 11.39
C LEU A 265 -11.19 7.29 11.30
N GLU A 266 -12.38 7.03 10.74
CA GLU A 266 -13.39 8.05 10.44
C GLU A 266 -12.87 9.17 9.52
N ARG A 267 -12.01 8.77 8.58
CA ARG A 267 -11.44 9.63 7.54
C ARG A 267 -12.13 9.39 6.20
N ARG A 268 -12.14 10.42 5.36
CA ARG A 268 -12.58 10.27 3.97
C ARG A 268 -11.54 9.50 3.18
N PHE A 269 -12.02 8.57 2.34
CA PHE A 269 -11.18 7.76 1.46
C PHE A 269 -11.10 8.38 0.07
N VAL A 270 -9.89 8.43 -0.48
CA VAL A 270 -9.59 8.85 -1.85
C VAL A 270 -8.77 7.76 -2.52
N ARG A 271 -9.13 7.39 -3.75
CA ARG A 271 -8.31 6.51 -4.59
C ARG A 271 -7.81 7.28 -5.79
N LEU A 272 -6.50 7.26 -6.00
CA LEU A 272 -5.82 7.92 -7.09
C LEU A 272 -4.97 6.90 -7.84
N SER A 273 -5.35 6.59 -9.08
CA SER A 273 -4.62 5.66 -9.94
C SER A 273 -3.39 6.34 -10.53
N LEU A 274 -2.23 5.72 -10.34
CA LEU A 274 -0.95 6.18 -10.89
C LEU A 274 -0.55 5.47 -12.18
N ALA A 275 -1.25 4.39 -12.54
CA ALA A 275 -0.96 3.65 -13.76
C ALA A 275 -1.01 4.52 -15.01
N GLY A 276 0.08 4.48 -15.78
CA GLY A 276 0.20 5.20 -17.04
C GLY A 276 0.49 6.70 -16.90
N LEU A 277 0.71 7.20 -15.68
CA LEU A 277 1.22 8.56 -15.46
C LEU A 277 2.62 8.69 -16.06
N ARG A 278 2.82 9.76 -16.83
CA ARG A 278 4.06 10.06 -17.55
C ARG A 278 4.56 11.48 -17.33
N ASP A 279 3.72 12.35 -16.79
CA ASP A 279 4.01 13.78 -16.61
C ASP A 279 3.81 14.19 -15.15
N GLU A 280 4.77 14.93 -14.59
CA GLU A 280 4.68 15.51 -13.25
C GLU A 280 3.50 16.48 -13.12
N ALA A 281 3.10 17.14 -14.22
CA ALA A 281 2.02 18.10 -14.24
C ALA A 281 0.66 17.47 -13.91
N GLU A 282 0.50 16.15 -14.07
CA GLU A 282 -0.73 15.47 -13.64
C GLU A 282 -0.86 15.44 -12.11
N LEU A 283 0.27 15.44 -11.37
CA LEU A 283 0.29 15.44 -9.92
C LEU A 283 0.46 16.84 -9.32
N ARG A 284 1.32 17.70 -9.92
CA ARG A 284 1.61 19.08 -9.46
C ARG A 284 0.84 20.18 -10.19
N GLY A 285 0.12 19.87 -11.26
CA GLY A 285 -0.60 20.87 -12.05
C GLY A 285 0.30 21.70 -12.98
N HIS A 286 -0.34 22.64 -13.67
CA HIS A 286 0.33 23.58 -14.58
C HIS A 286 0.46 24.95 -13.94
N ARG A 287 1.51 25.69 -14.31
CA ARG A 287 1.62 27.10 -13.96
C ARG A 287 0.42 27.89 -14.50
N ARG A 288 -0.06 28.84 -13.69
CA ARG A 288 -1.20 29.73 -13.99
C ARG A 288 -0.85 30.78 -15.07
N THR A 289 -0.45 30.35 -16.26
CA THR A 289 -0.05 31.24 -17.37
C THR A 289 -1.11 31.34 -18.47
N TYR A 290 -2.14 30.50 -18.45
CA TYR A 290 -3.23 30.48 -19.43
C TYR A 290 -4.53 29.98 -18.79
N VAL A 291 -5.69 30.28 -19.40
CA VAL A 291 -7.03 29.99 -18.86
C VAL A 291 -7.26 28.49 -18.60
N GLY A 292 -6.69 27.62 -19.44
CA GLY A 292 -6.79 26.16 -19.32
C GLY A 292 -5.79 25.53 -18.34
N ALA A 293 -5.03 26.31 -17.58
CA ALA A 293 -4.13 25.76 -16.56
C ALA A 293 -4.97 25.07 -15.48
N MET A 294 -4.59 23.84 -15.14
CA MET A 294 -5.31 23.02 -14.17
C MET A 294 -4.40 22.69 -12.98
N PRO A 295 -4.96 22.63 -11.76
CA PRO A 295 -4.26 22.13 -10.58
C PRO A 295 -3.98 20.63 -10.71
N GLY A 296 -2.98 20.17 -9.97
CA GLY A 296 -2.61 18.78 -9.90
C GLY A 296 -3.69 17.92 -9.24
N ARG A 297 -3.69 16.62 -9.54
CA ARG A 297 -4.70 15.69 -9.02
C ARG A 297 -4.70 15.62 -7.50
N ILE A 298 -3.57 15.79 -6.83
CA ILE A 298 -3.47 15.74 -5.36
C ILE A 298 -4.32 16.84 -4.71
N ILE A 299 -4.07 18.09 -5.09
CA ILE A 299 -4.83 19.24 -4.56
C ILE A 299 -6.29 19.17 -4.98
N ASN A 300 -6.56 18.76 -6.22
CA ASN A 300 -7.93 18.68 -6.71
C ASN A 300 -8.77 17.64 -5.97
N GLU A 301 -8.19 16.49 -5.62
CA GLU A 301 -8.85 15.47 -4.80
C GLU A 301 -9.09 15.94 -3.36
N ILE A 302 -8.14 16.68 -2.77
CA ILE A 302 -8.32 17.30 -1.44
C ILE A 302 -9.47 18.30 -1.46
N ARG A 303 -9.52 19.17 -2.48
CA ARG A 303 -10.63 20.11 -2.70
C ARG A 303 -11.96 19.39 -2.80
N ARG A 304 -12.04 18.31 -3.60
CA ARG A 304 -13.27 17.51 -3.80
C ARG A 304 -13.77 16.89 -2.51
N VAL A 305 -12.86 16.44 -1.64
CA VAL A 305 -13.20 15.84 -0.35
C VAL A 305 -13.57 16.88 0.70
N GLY A 306 -12.98 18.07 0.63
CA GLY A 306 -13.24 19.17 1.56
C GLY A 306 -12.58 19.01 2.94
N LEU A 307 -11.61 18.10 3.07
CA LEU A 307 -10.86 17.86 4.31
C LEU A 307 -9.36 17.73 4.02
N ARG A 308 -8.52 18.16 4.97
CA ARG A 308 -7.06 18.16 4.87
C ARG A 308 -6.38 16.85 5.27
N ASN A 309 -7.09 15.96 5.97
CA ASN A 309 -6.55 14.70 6.50
C ASN A 309 -7.16 13.40 5.91
N PRO A 310 -7.53 13.32 4.62
CA PRO A 310 -8.07 12.08 4.05
C PRO A 310 -7.04 10.95 4.03
N VAL A 311 -7.52 9.74 3.79
CA VAL A 311 -6.70 8.58 3.42
C VAL A 311 -6.60 8.53 1.90
N PHE A 312 -5.40 8.70 1.37
CA PHE A 312 -5.09 8.57 -0.06
C PHE A 312 -4.54 7.17 -0.35
N MET A 313 -5.26 6.43 -1.18
CA MET A 313 -4.75 5.21 -1.80
C MET A 313 -4.11 5.57 -3.15
N LEU A 314 -2.79 5.46 -3.23
CA LEU A 314 -1.99 5.60 -4.44
C LEU A 314 -1.93 4.23 -5.14
N ASP A 315 -2.79 4.04 -6.14
CA ASP A 315 -3.04 2.74 -6.75
C ASP A 315 -2.09 2.48 -7.93
N GLU A 316 -1.49 1.28 -8.00
CA GLU A 316 -0.59 0.83 -9.07
C GLU A 316 0.67 1.71 -9.24
N ILE A 317 1.39 1.95 -8.14
CA ILE A 317 2.64 2.75 -8.12
C ILE A 317 3.77 2.11 -8.92
N ASP A 318 3.68 0.80 -9.20
CA ASP A 318 4.59 0.02 -10.02
C ASP A 318 4.42 0.24 -11.53
N LYS A 319 3.33 0.89 -11.95
CA LYS A 319 3.00 1.15 -13.36
C LYS A 319 3.25 2.60 -13.78
N LEU A 320 4.14 3.29 -13.08
CA LEU A 320 4.60 4.62 -13.47
C LEU A 320 5.42 4.53 -14.75
N GLY A 321 5.09 5.36 -15.74
CA GLY A 321 5.86 5.45 -16.96
C GLY A 321 7.11 6.31 -16.75
N GLN A 322 8.27 5.83 -17.20
CA GLN A 322 9.44 6.68 -17.38
C GLN A 322 9.37 7.33 -18.77
N ASP A 323 9.17 8.63 -18.85
CA ASP A 323 9.21 9.40 -20.10
C ASP A 323 10.21 10.57 -19.96
N PHE A 324 10.80 11.02 -21.08
CA PHE A 324 11.84 12.07 -21.10
C PHE A 324 11.41 13.45 -20.57
N ARG A 325 10.13 13.69 -20.28
CA ARG A 325 9.57 15.01 -19.94
C ARG A 325 9.51 15.33 -18.45
N GLY A 326 9.78 14.36 -17.58
CA GLY A 326 9.80 14.54 -16.13
C GLY A 326 9.83 13.20 -15.41
N ASP A 327 10.07 13.22 -14.10
CA ASP A 327 10.06 12.03 -13.25
C ASP A 327 8.88 12.10 -12.26
N PRO A 328 7.73 11.47 -12.57
CA PRO A 328 6.61 11.40 -11.64
C PRO A 328 6.99 10.76 -10.29
N ALA A 329 8.01 9.90 -10.26
CA ALA A 329 8.49 9.30 -9.01
C ALA A 329 9.13 10.34 -8.09
N ALA A 330 9.75 11.40 -8.63
CA ALA A 330 10.27 12.51 -7.84
C ALA A 330 9.15 13.30 -7.12
N VAL A 331 7.99 13.47 -7.77
CA VAL A 331 6.81 14.08 -7.14
C VAL A 331 6.28 13.20 -6.02
N LEU A 332 6.23 11.88 -6.23
CA LEU A 332 5.83 10.94 -5.19
C LEU A 332 6.81 10.97 -4.02
N LEU A 333 8.12 11.05 -4.27
CA LEU A 333 9.11 11.22 -3.22
C LEU A 333 8.84 12.49 -2.41
N GLU A 334 8.53 13.63 -3.04
CA GLU A 334 8.19 14.86 -2.32
C GLU A 334 6.93 14.72 -1.44
N ILE A 335 5.87 14.09 -1.97
CA ILE A 335 4.59 13.91 -1.27
C ILE A 335 4.70 12.90 -0.13
N LEU A 336 5.45 11.83 -0.35
CA LEU A 336 5.66 10.73 0.58
C LEU A 336 6.76 11.05 1.60
N ASP A 337 7.66 11.99 1.30
CA ASP A 337 8.68 12.45 2.23
C ASP A 337 8.05 13.35 3.30
N PRO A 338 8.03 12.92 4.57
CA PRO A 338 7.40 13.68 5.62
C PRO A 338 8.08 15.05 5.89
N GLU A 339 9.36 15.21 5.54
CA GLU A 339 10.06 16.51 5.67
C GLU A 339 9.64 17.51 4.59
N GLN A 340 9.28 17.03 3.40
CA GLN A 340 8.96 17.87 2.24
C GLN A 340 7.45 18.13 2.11
N ASN A 341 6.61 17.15 2.45
CA ASN A 341 5.16 17.20 2.21
C ASN A 341 4.42 18.33 2.96
N ARG A 342 5.02 18.91 4.00
CA ARG A 342 4.50 20.09 4.72
C ARG A 342 4.50 21.35 3.85
N HIS A 343 5.42 21.43 2.89
CA HIS A 343 5.58 22.58 2.01
C HIS A 343 5.35 22.22 0.54
N PHE A 344 4.51 21.21 0.28
CA PHE A 344 4.20 20.79 -1.09
C PHE A 344 3.64 21.97 -1.88
N VAL A 345 4.25 22.26 -3.04
CA VAL A 345 3.83 23.35 -3.92
C VAL A 345 3.27 22.78 -5.22
N ASP A 346 1.96 22.97 -5.40
CA ASP A 346 1.30 22.77 -6.69
C ASP A 346 1.55 23.99 -7.58
N HIS A 347 1.89 23.77 -8.86
CA HIS A 347 2.24 24.83 -9.81
C HIS A 347 1.09 25.78 -10.12
N TYR A 348 -0.16 25.33 -9.99
CA TYR A 348 -1.33 26.17 -10.21
C TYR A 348 -1.63 27.03 -8.97
N VAL A 349 -1.56 26.42 -7.79
CA VAL A 349 -1.82 27.08 -6.50
C VAL A 349 -0.72 28.06 -6.14
N ASP A 350 0.54 27.69 -6.37
CA ASP A 350 1.75 28.49 -6.09
C ASP A 350 1.86 28.99 -4.64
N VAL A 351 1.26 28.24 -3.71
CA VAL A 351 1.31 28.47 -2.27
C VAL A 351 1.53 27.12 -1.59
N PRO A 352 2.44 27.00 -0.60
CA PRO A 352 2.68 25.75 0.11
C PRO A 352 1.40 25.22 0.75
N PHE A 353 1.05 23.98 0.42
CA PHE A 353 -0.07 23.25 1.04
C PHE A 353 0.48 22.11 1.89
N ASP A 354 0.07 22.06 3.15
CA ASP A 354 0.59 21.10 4.12
C ASP A 354 -0.19 19.77 4.05
N LEU A 355 0.42 18.79 3.36
CA LEU A 355 -0.09 17.42 3.17
C LEU A 355 0.22 16.49 4.35
N SER A 356 0.85 16.99 5.39
CA SER A 356 1.46 16.16 6.42
C SER A 356 0.46 15.45 7.35
N ARG A 357 -0.83 15.83 7.28
CA ARG A 357 -1.96 15.15 7.95
C ARG A 357 -2.65 14.10 7.05
N VAL A 358 -2.33 14.06 5.76
CA VAL A 358 -2.83 13.06 4.81
C VAL A 358 -2.18 11.71 5.15
N MET A 359 -2.97 10.64 5.15
CA MET A 359 -2.44 9.29 5.27
C MET A 359 -2.32 8.69 3.87
N PHE A 360 -1.11 8.37 3.44
CA PHE A 360 -0.88 7.68 2.18
C PHE A 360 -0.83 6.17 2.40
N ILE A 361 -1.46 5.43 1.49
CA ILE A 361 -1.37 3.97 1.35
C ILE A 361 -1.05 3.70 -0.11
N ALA A 362 0.06 3.04 -0.38
CA ALA A 362 0.48 2.69 -1.73
C ALA A 362 0.00 1.28 -2.08
N THR A 363 -0.25 1.00 -3.36
CA THR A 363 -0.40 -0.37 -3.85
C THR A 363 0.52 -0.62 -5.04
N ALA A 364 1.13 -1.79 -5.05
CA ALA A 364 1.92 -2.28 -6.16
C ALA A 364 1.51 -3.73 -6.45
N ASN A 365 1.66 -4.19 -7.69
CA ASN A 365 1.67 -5.62 -7.94
C ASN A 365 3.11 -6.15 -7.74
N TYR A 366 4.09 -5.36 -8.19
CA TYR A 366 5.52 -5.69 -8.13
C TYR A 366 6.31 -4.58 -7.47
N VAL A 367 6.88 -4.86 -6.29
CA VAL A 367 7.67 -3.88 -5.55
C VAL A 367 9.08 -3.76 -6.09
N GLU A 368 9.57 -4.78 -6.78
CA GLU A 368 10.87 -4.85 -7.43
C GLU A 368 11.00 -3.84 -8.57
N ASN A 369 9.88 -3.47 -9.19
CA ASN A 369 9.81 -2.46 -10.24
C ASN A 369 9.90 -1.03 -9.69
N LEU A 370 9.87 -0.84 -8.37
CA LEU A 370 9.90 0.48 -7.77
C LEU A 370 11.33 1.02 -7.66
N PRO A 371 11.52 2.34 -7.84
CA PRO A 371 12.78 2.99 -7.51
C PRO A 371 13.19 2.71 -6.05
N PRO A 372 14.46 2.34 -5.77
CA PRO A 372 14.93 2.09 -4.41
C PRO A 372 14.64 3.22 -3.41
N PRO A 373 14.76 4.52 -3.77
CA PRO A 373 14.44 5.61 -2.84
C PRO A 373 12.98 5.63 -2.36
N LEU A 374 12.05 5.09 -3.16
CA LEU A 374 10.66 4.92 -2.75
C LEU A 374 10.54 3.70 -1.84
N LEU A 375 11.12 2.57 -2.23
CA LEU A 375 11.02 1.32 -1.48
C LEU A 375 11.53 1.46 -0.03
N ASP A 376 12.63 2.19 0.19
CA ASP A 376 13.21 2.44 1.51
C ASP A 376 12.26 3.18 2.48
N ARG A 377 11.21 3.84 1.95
CA ARG A 377 10.22 4.60 2.71
C ARG A 377 8.89 3.83 2.89
N LEU A 378 8.78 2.64 2.31
CA LEU A 378 7.56 1.83 2.31
C LEU A 378 7.68 0.66 3.30
N GLU A 379 6.60 0.43 4.05
CA GLU A 379 6.37 -0.81 4.78
C GLU A 379 5.54 -1.74 3.89
N VAL A 380 6.20 -2.76 3.33
CA VAL A 380 5.58 -3.68 2.38
C VAL A 380 4.78 -4.76 3.10
N ILE A 381 3.48 -4.80 2.84
CA ILE A 381 2.56 -5.84 3.32
C ILE A 381 2.10 -6.67 2.12
N HIS A 382 2.46 -7.95 2.12
CA HIS A 382 2.12 -8.88 1.03
C HIS A 382 0.71 -9.46 1.18
N PHE A 383 -0.12 -9.28 0.15
CA PHE A 383 -1.45 -9.87 0.04
C PHE A 383 -1.38 -11.15 -0.79
N PRO A 384 -1.57 -12.31 -0.15
CA PRO A 384 -1.53 -13.60 -0.85
C PRO A 384 -2.77 -13.84 -1.71
N GLY A 385 -2.69 -14.84 -2.58
CA GLY A 385 -3.88 -15.41 -3.24
C GLY A 385 -4.80 -16.17 -2.28
N TYR A 386 -6.01 -16.48 -2.74
CA TYR A 386 -7.02 -17.18 -1.96
C TYR A 386 -7.12 -18.67 -2.31
N THR A 387 -7.38 -19.48 -1.29
CA THR A 387 -7.86 -20.88 -1.42
C THR A 387 -9.27 -20.93 -2.01
N GLU A 388 -9.68 -22.07 -2.56
CA GLU A 388 -11.06 -22.24 -3.07
C GLU A 388 -12.12 -22.01 -1.97
N ARG A 389 -11.83 -22.46 -0.75
CA ARG A 389 -12.72 -22.26 0.41
C ARG A 389 -12.86 -20.77 0.76
N GLU A 390 -11.76 -20.03 0.80
CA GLU A 390 -11.79 -18.57 1.00
C GLU A 390 -12.55 -17.88 -0.12
N LYS A 391 -12.32 -18.25 -1.39
CA LYS A 391 -13.06 -17.69 -2.53
C LYS A 391 -14.57 -17.90 -2.39
N LYS A 392 -15.01 -19.09 -1.98
CA LYS A 392 -16.43 -19.39 -1.73
C LYS A 392 -17.00 -18.51 -0.62
N GLU A 393 -16.32 -18.42 0.52
CA GLU A 393 -16.77 -17.59 1.65
C GLU A 393 -16.83 -16.10 1.27
N ILE A 394 -15.81 -15.59 0.57
CA ILE A 394 -15.79 -14.20 0.12
C ILE A 394 -16.90 -13.94 -0.91
N ALA A 395 -17.13 -14.87 -1.84
CA ALA A 395 -18.20 -14.76 -2.82
C ALA A 395 -19.58 -14.69 -2.15
N LYS A 396 -19.86 -15.57 -1.18
CA LYS A 396 -21.14 -15.60 -0.46
C LYS A 396 -21.37 -14.35 0.39
N ARG A 397 -20.34 -13.92 1.14
CA ARG A 397 -20.48 -12.82 2.11
C ARG A 397 -20.47 -11.44 1.45
N TYR A 398 -19.72 -11.28 0.34
CA TYR A 398 -19.45 -9.97 -0.23
C TYR A 398 -19.84 -9.86 -1.70
N LEU A 399 -19.28 -10.70 -2.59
CA LEU A 399 -19.43 -10.53 -4.04
C LEU A 399 -20.88 -10.71 -4.49
N ILE A 400 -21.54 -11.80 -4.09
CA ILE A 400 -22.93 -12.08 -4.49
C ILE A 400 -23.87 -10.98 -3.97
N PRO A 401 -23.89 -10.61 -2.68
CA PRO A 401 -24.75 -9.52 -2.20
C PRO A 401 -24.49 -8.19 -2.91
N GLN A 402 -23.23 -7.88 -3.20
CA GLN A 402 -22.86 -6.68 -3.94
C GLN A 402 -23.40 -6.73 -5.38
N GLN A 403 -23.13 -7.81 -6.12
CA GLN A 403 -23.55 -7.97 -7.51
C GLN A 403 -25.08 -7.97 -7.64
N LEU A 404 -25.81 -8.56 -6.69
CA LEU A 404 -27.27 -8.51 -6.66
C LEU A 404 -27.79 -7.08 -6.48
N ARG A 405 -27.16 -6.27 -5.61
CA ARG A 405 -27.52 -4.84 -5.46
C ARG A 405 -27.24 -4.04 -6.71
N GLU A 406 -26.04 -4.17 -7.28
CA GLU A 406 -25.63 -3.43 -8.48
C GLU A 406 -26.50 -3.73 -9.70
N HIS A 407 -27.04 -4.94 -9.79
CA HIS A 407 -27.90 -5.38 -10.90
C HIS A 407 -29.40 -5.28 -10.60
N GLY A 408 -29.80 -4.67 -9.48
CA GLY A 408 -31.21 -4.44 -9.13
C GLY A 408 -32.01 -5.72 -8.78
N LEU A 409 -31.32 -6.78 -8.36
CA LEU A 409 -31.91 -8.08 -8.02
C LEU A 409 -32.24 -8.22 -6.52
N THR A 410 -32.24 -7.13 -5.75
CA THR A 410 -32.50 -7.14 -4.29
C THR A 410 -33.87 -7.66 -3.90
N ASN A 411 -34.86 -7.54 -4.78
CA ASN A 411 -36.23 -7.99 -4.53
C ASN A 411 -36.45 -9.46 -4.90
N ILE A 412 -35.44 -10.13 -5.47
CA ILE A 412 -35.50 -11.53 -5.87
C ILE A 412 -34.57 -12.32 -4.94
N ARG A 413 -35.09 -13.40 -4.37
CA ARG A 413 -34.26 -14.29 -3.55
C ARG A 413 -33.41 -15.16 -4.45
N VAL A 414 -32.17 -14.75 -4.71
CA VAL A 414 -31.20 -15.54 -5.48
C VAL A 414 -30.33 -16.33 -4.53
N ASP A 415 -30.30 -17.64 -4.70
CA ASP A 415 -29.45 -18.54 -3.92
C ASP A 415 -28.36 -19.16 -4.80
N PHE A 416 -27.14 -19.24 -4.26
CA PHE A 416 -25.96 -19.82 -4.91
C PHE A 416 -25.46 -20.98 -4.05
N PRO A 417 -25.83 -22.23 -4.40
CA PRO A 417 -25.30 -23.42 -3.74
C PRO A 417 -23.78 -23.52 -3.86
N ASP A 418 -23.15 -24.17 -2.87
CA ASP A 418 -21.69 -24.37 -2.81
C ASP A 418 -21.14 -25.11 -4.03
N GLU A 419 -21.89 -26.08 -4.54
CA GLU A 419 -21.54 -26.85 -5.75
C GLU A 419 -21.44 -25.92 -6.97
N SER A 420 -22.39 -25.01 -7.12
CA SER A 420 -22.42 -24.05 -8.23
C SER A 420 -21.29 -23.03 -8.14
N LEU A 421 -20.96 -22.56 -6.94
CA LEU A 421 -19.77 -21.73 -6.71
C LEU A 421 -18.48 -22.49 -7.02
N THR A 422 -18.39 -23.75 -6.63
CA THR A 422 -17.24 -24.62 -6.91
C THR A 422 -17.07 -24.80 -8.41
N LYS A 423 -18.17 -25.05 -9.15
CA LYS A 423 -18.17 -25.12 -10.63
C LYS A 423 -17.74 -23.80 -11.27
N ILE A 424 -18.16 -22.64 -10.76
CA ILE A 424 -17.71 -21.34 -11.27
C ILE A 424 -16.20 -21.17 -11.05
N ILE A 425 -15.73 -21.39 -9.83
CA ILE A 425 -14.33 -21.21 -9.44
C ILE A 425 -13.42 -22.13 -10.27
N GLN A 426 -13.73 -23.43 -10.35
CA GLN A 426 -12.89 -24.43 -11.03
C GLN A 426 -13.06 -24.46 -12.55
N GLY A 427 -14.24 -24.07 -13.05
CA GLY A 427 -14.58 -24.19 -14.47
C GLY A 427 -14.45 -22.91 -15.29
N TYR A 428 -14.52 -21.75 -14.65
CA TYR A 428 -14.65 -20.45 -15.33
C TYR A 428 -13.68 -19.38 -14.81
N THR A 429 -12.83 -19.71 -13.84
CA THR A 429 -11.78 -18.80 -13.35
C THR A 429 -10.40 -19.46 -13.36
N ARG A 430 -9.35 -18.68 -13.62
CA ARG A 430 -7.93 -19.07 -13.48
C ARG A 430 -7.14 -17.88 -12.97
N GLU A 431 -7.22 -17.62 -11.68
CA GLU A 431 -6.58 -16.47 -11.02
C GLU A 431 -6.28 -16.75 -9.54
N ALA A 432 -5.37 -16.00 -8.94
CA ALA A 432 -5.11 -16.03 -7.49
C ALA A 432 -6.14 -15.21 -6.69
N GLY A 433 -6.61 -14.09 -7.26
CA GLY A 433 -7.60 -13.19 -6.66
C GLY A 433 -9.05 -13.59 -6.96
N LEU A 434 -9.92 -12.58 -6.97
CA LEU A 434 -11.38 -12.72 -7.12
C LEU A 434 -11.96 -11.93 -8.30
N ARG A 435 -11.13 -11.27 -9.11
CA ARG A 435 -11.59 -10.31 -10.12
C ARG A 435 -12.37 -10.98 -11.25
N GLN A 436 -11.91 -12.14 -11.71
CA GLN A 436 -12.63 -12.95 -12.69
C GLN A 436 -13.85 -13.61 -12.06
N LEU A 437 -13.75 -14.10 -10.82
CA LEU A 437 -14.91 -14.66 -10.10
C LEU A 437 -16.06 -13.65 -10.01
N ASP A 438 -15.75 -12.41 -9.58
CA ASP A 438 -16.71 -11.32 -9.50
C ASP A 438 -17.35 -11.02 -10.88
N ARG A 439 -16.56 -11.00 -11.95
CA ARG A 439 -17.06 -10.80 -13.33
C ARG A 439 -17.99 -11.91 -13.81
N GLU A 440 -17.70 -13.16 -13.49
CA GLU A 440 -18.55 -14.30 -13.87
C GLU A 440 -19.87 -14.28 -13.06
N ILE A 441 -19.81 -13.96 -11.77
CA ILE A 441 -21.02 -13.73 -10.93
C ILE A 441 -21.85 -12.56 -11.48
N ALA A 442 -21.22 -11.44 -11.86
CA ALA A 442 -21.89 -10.31 -12.48
C ALA A 442 -22.56 -10.71 -13.81
N THR A 443 -21.93 -11.58 -14.60
CA THR A 443 -22.51 -12.10 -15.84
C THR A 443 -23.75 -12.95 -15.60
N ILE A 444 -23.73 -13.81 -14.58
CA ILE A 444 -24.91 -14.56 -14.12
C ILE A 444 -26.02 -13.59 -13.68
N CYS A 445 -25.70 -12.59 -12.86
CA CYS A 445 -26.66 -11.60 -12.39
C CYS A 445 -27.30 -10.81 -13.55
N ARG A 446 -26.53 -10.37 -14.55
CA ARG A 446 -27.07 -9.73 -15.75
C ARG A 446 -28.06 -10.63 -16.51
N LYS A 447 -27.76 -11.92 -16.63
CA LYS A 447 -28.63 -12.89 -17.30
C LYS A 447 -29.90 -13.17 -16.50
N LEU A 448 -29.79 -13.25 -15.18
CA LEU A 448 -30.95 -13.33 -14.27
C LEU A 448 -31.85 -12.11 -14.38
N ALA A 449 -31.29 -10.90 -14.37
CA ALA A 449 -32.06 -9.66 -14.52
C ALA A 449 -32.82 -9.63 -15.85
N ARG A 450 -32.20 -10.09 -16.95
CA ARG A 450 -32.87 -10.23 -18.25
C ARG A 450 -34.03 -11.21 -18.19
N LEU A 451 -33.88 -12.35 -17.52
CA LEU A 451 -34.96 -13.33 -17.36
C LEU A 451 -36.10 -12.80 -16.48
N ALA A 452 -35.78 -12.14 -15.37
CA ALA A 452 -36.77 -11.57 -14.46
C ALA A 452 -37.65 -10.48 -15.11
N LEU A 453 -37.12 -9.78 -16.12
CA LEU A 453 -37.91 -8.83 -16.92
C LEU A 453 -38.78 -9.51 -17.99
N ALA A 454 -38.34 -10.67 -18.49
CA ALA A 454 -39.07 -11.41 -19.52
C ALA A 454 -40.20 -12.27 -18.93
N ASP A 455 -39.89 -13.03 -17.89
CA ASP A 455 -40.82 -13.87 -17.15
C ASP A 455 -41.22 -13.13 -15.87
N ARG A 456 -42.46 -12.62 -15.79
CA ARG A 456 -43.03 -11.88 -14.64
C ARG A 456 -43.16 -12.71 -13.34
N THR A 457 -42.42 -13.79 -13.21
CA THR A 457 -42.63 -14.84 -12.23
C THR A 457 -41.30 -15.51 -11.90
N THR A 458 -40.64 -15.05 -10.85
CA THR A 458 -40.00 -15.92 -9.85
C THR A 458 -39.54 -15.06 -8.66
N ALA A 459 -40.18 -15.25 -7.51
CA ALA A 459 -39.77 -14.61 -6.26
C ALA A 459 -38.44 -15.20 -5.72
N GLN A 460 -38.06 -16.39 -6.19
CA GLN A 460 -36.85 -17.10 -5.78
C GLN A 460 -36.25 -17.86 -6.97
N VAL A 461 -34.93 -17.77 -7.12
CA VAL A 461 -34.16 -18.46 -8.15
C VAL A 461 -32.93 -19.09 -7.52
N THR A 462 -32.74 -20.40 -7.71
CA THR A 462 -31.50 -21.09 -7.34
C THR A 462 -30.61 -21.20 -8.56
N VAL A 463 -29.36 -20.73 -8.44
CA VAL A 463 -28.36 -20.85 -9.50
C VAL A 463 -27.64 -22.17 -9.35
N ASP A 464 -28.23 -23.24 -9.88
CA ASP A 464 -27.63 -24.58 -9.90
C ASP A 464 -26.55 -24.72 -10.99
N GLU A 465 -25.86 -25.87 -11.01
CA GLU A 465 -24.79 -26.13 -11.98
C GLU A 465 -25.25 -26.10 -13.45
N VAL A 466 -26.52 -26.42 -13.70
CA VAL A 466 -27.12 -26.41 -15.04
C VAL A 466 -27.34 -24.98 -15.49
N LEU A 467 -27.82 -24.12 -14.60
CA LEU A 467 -28.04 -22.70 -14.86
C LEU A 467 -26.71 -21.97 -15.04
N VAL A 468 -25.68 -22.30 -14.25
CA VAL A 468 -24.32 -21.80 -14.44
C VAL A 468 -23.84 -22.07 -15.87
N GLU A 469 -23.96 -23.31 -16.35
CA GLU A 469 -23.51 -23.69 -17.69
C GLU A 469 -24.36 -23.07 -18.80
N ARG A 470 -25.68 -23.01 -18.61
CA ARG A 470 -26.59 -22.29 -19.52
C ARG A 470 -26.22 -20.82 -19.67
N PHE A 471 -25.75 -20.19 -18.59
CA PHE A 471 -25.45 -18.76 -18.58
C PHE A 471 -24.02 -18.45 -19.01
N LEU A 472 -23.03 -19.17 -18.51
CA LEU A 472 -21.63 -18.92 -18.79
C LEU A 472 -21.12 -19.66 -20.05
N GLY A 473 -21.90 -20.62 -20.55
CA GLY A 473 -21.52 -21.47 -21.67
C GLY A 473 -20.69 -22.68 -21.21
N PRO A 474 -20.01 -23.37 -22.15
CA PRO A 474 -19.19 -24.53 -21.81
C PRO A 474 -18.04 -24.16 -20.87
N ARG A 475 -17.57 -25.14 -20.09
CA ARG A 475 -16.41 -25.01 -19.19
C ARG A 475 -15.20 -24.45 -19.95
N LYS A 476 -14.55 -23.42 -19.39
CA LYS A 476 -13.42 -22.71 -20.02
C LYS A 476 -12.06 -23.27 -19.58
N TYR A 477 -11.97 -23.73 -18.33
CA TYR A 477 -10.71 -24.20 -17.73
C TYR A 477 -10.86 -25.63 -17.20
N PHE A 478 -9.82 -26.43 -17.38
CA PHE A 478 -9.73 -27.84 -16.97
C PHE A 478 -8.60 -28.00 -15.95
N HIS A 479 -8.68 -29.03 -15.09
CA HIS A 479 -7.58 -29.33 -14.17
C HIS A 479 -6.46 -30.04 -14.94
N GLU A 480 -5.45 -29.28 -15.34
CA GLU A 480 -4.34 -29.74 -16.19
C GLU A 480 -3.59 -30.97 -15.64
N VAL A 481 -3.59 -31.18 -14.32
CA VAL A 481 -2.87 -32.30 -13.68
C VAL A 481 -3.78 -33.49 -13.37
N ALA A 482 -4.92 -33.26 -12.72
CA ALA A 482 -5.83 -34.34 -12.31
C ALA A 482 -6.44 -35.10 -13.50
N GLU A 483 -6.57 -34.44 -14.65
CA GLU A 483 -7.13 -35.03 -15.86
C GLU A 483 -6.03 -35.59 -16.81
N ALA A 484 -4.75 -35.47 -16.45
CA ALA A 484 -3.62 -35.93 -17.25
C ALA A 484 -3.23 -37.39 -16.97
N THR A 485 -2.77 -38.10 -18.00
CA THR A 485 -2.27 -39.47 -17.90
C THR A 485 -0.78 -39.53 -17.62
N ASP A 486 -0.36 -40.52 -16.83
CA ASP A 486 1.05 -40.78 -16.51
C ASP A 486 1.85 -41.09 -17.79
N GLN A 487 2.99 -40.40 -17.96
CA GLN A 487 3.79 -40.46 -19.17
C GLN A 487 5.28 -40.61 -18.86
N VAL A 488 5.99 -41.28 -19.77
CA VAL A 488 7.45 -41.40 -19.72
C VAL A 488 8.07 -40.11 -20.23
N GLY A 489 9.03 -39.58 -19.49
CA GLY A 489 9.75 -38.36 -19.86
C GLY A 489 9.00 -37.07 -19.53
N VAL A 490 7.86 -37.12 -18.82
CA VAL A 490 7.07 -35.92 -18.50
C VAL A 490 6.85 -35.79 -16.99
N ALA A 491 7.48 -34.81 -16.35
CA ALA A 491 7.33 -34.57 -14.90
C ALA A 491 6.55 -33.28 -14.61
N THR A 492 5.82 -33.26 -13.49
CA THR A 492 5.07 -32.11 -12.99
C THR A 492 5.92 -31.33 -11.98
N GLY A 493 6.08 -30.04 -12.22
CA GLY A 493 6.85 -29.12 -11.38
C GLY A 493 6.02 -27.95 -10.88
N LEU A 494 6.45 -27.37 -9.76
CA LEU A 494 5.90 -26.14 -9.21
C LEU A 494 6.95 -25.04 -9.25
N VAL A 495 6.60 -23.94 -9.89
CA VAL A 495 7.41 -22.72 -9.91
C VAL A 495 6.67 -21.60 -9.23
N TRP A 496 7.42 -20.65 -8.70
CA TRP A 496 6.87 -19.40 -8.23
C TRP A 496 7.17 -18.35 -9.28
N THR A 497 6.13 -17.62 -9.68
CA THR A 497 6.22 -16.47 -10.56
C THR A 497 5.71 -15.26 -9.81
N GLU A 498 5.89 -14.09 -10.40
CA GLU A 498 5.40 -12.84 -9.85
C GLU A 498 3.85 -12.81 -9.75
N PHE A 499 3.14 -13.61 -10.55
CA PHE A 499 1.68 -13.76 -10.51
C PHE A 499 1.21 -14.82 -9.49
N GLY A 500 2.14 -15.41 -8.74
CA GLY A 500 1.94 -16.51 -7.81
C GLY A 500 2.50 -17.85 -8.33
N GLY A 501 2.14 -18.93 -7.65
CA GLY A 501 2.59 -20.27 -7.98
C GLY A 501 1.90 -20.79 -9.25
N GLU A 502 2.66 -21.51 -10.07
CA GLU A 502 2.18 -22.13 -11.31
C GLU A 502 2.69 -23.56 -11.43
N ILE A 503 1.88 -24.42 -12.07
CA ILE A 503 2.29 -25.77 -12.47
C ILE A 503 2.99 -25.67 -13.82
N ILE A 504 4.14 -26.32 -13.93
CA ILE A 504 4.84 -26.51 -15.19
C ILE A 504 4.97 -27.99 -15.50
N PHE A 505 4.95 -28.31 -16.79
CA PHE A 505 5.27 -29.64 -17.28
C PHE A 505 6.62 -29.60 -17.97
N ILE A 506 7.50 -30.51 -17.57
CA ILE A 506 8.82 -30.65 -18.16
C ILE A 506 8.82 -31.93 -18.96
N GLU A 507 9.02 -31.81 -20.26
CA GLU A 507 9.05 -32.90 -21.22
C GLU A 507 10.48 -33.16 -21.64
N ALA A 508 10.90 -34.42 -21.63
CA ALA A 508 12.20 -34.87 -22.05
C ALA A 508 12.04 -35.96 -23.10
N THR A 509 12.80 -35.84 -24.19
CA THR A 509 12.90 -36.86 -25.23
C THR A 509 14.35 -37.14 -25.59
N ARG A 510 14.62 -38.32 -26.16
CA ARG A 510 15.94 -38.72 -26.65
C ARG A 510 15.86 -39.12 -28.11
N MET A 511 16.89 -38.78 -28.87
CA MET A 511 17.05 -39.17 -30.27
C MET A 511 18.51 -39.56 -30.53
N ARG A 512 18.78 -40.29 -31.61
CA ARG A 512 20.17 -40.57 -32.02
C ARG A 512 20.85 -39.25 -32.41
N GLY A 513 22.08 -39.04 -31.95
CA GLY A 513 22.74 -37.74 -32.07
C GLY A 513 24.20 -37.70 -31.67
N SER A 514 24.71 -36.48 -31.46
CA SER A 514 26.12 -36.16 -31.21
C SER A 514 26.40 -35.61 -29.81
N GLN A 515 25.64 -36.06 -28.81
CA GLN A 515 25.79 -35.73 -27.38
C GLN A 515 25.38 -34.28 -27.03
N GLN A 516 24.30 -33.80 -27.65
CA GLN A 516 23.76 -32.47 -27.37
C GLN A 516 22.63 -32.49 -26.35
N LEU A 517 22.65 -31.50 -25.45
CA LEU A 517 21.50 -31.14 -24.61
C LEU A 517 20.79 -29.94 -25.23
N ILE A 518 19.63 -30.20 -25.83
CA ILE A 518 18.79 -29.18 -26.46
C ILE A 518 17.75 -28.70 -25.46
N LEU A 519 17.61 -27.39 -25.32
CA LEU A 519 16.68 -26.76 -24.38
C LEU A 519 15.75 -25.81 -25.14
N THR A 520 14.44 -26.01 -25.07
CA THR A 520 13.44 -25.12 -25.70
C THR A 520 12.34 -24.71 -24.72
N GLY A 521 11.70 -23.55 -24.98
CA GLY A 521 10.65 -23.00 -24.12
C GLY A 521 10.93 -21.63 -23.50
N SER A 522 11.79 -20.81 -24.13
CA SER A 522 12.17 -19.48 -23.62
C SER A 522 12.75 -19.52 -22.19
N LEU A 523 13.71 -20.41 -21.97
CA LEU A 523 14.31 -20.63 -20.65
C LEU A 523 15.36 -19.57 -20.31
N GLY A 524 15.28 -19.02 -19.10
CA GLY A 524 16.33 -18.15 -18.54
C GLY A 524 17.64 -18.91 -18.30
N THR A 525 18.75 -18.17 -18.14
CA THR A 525 20.10 -18.74 -17.96
C THR A 525 20.17 -19.71 -16.78
N VAL A 526 19.55 -19.37 -15.66
CA VAL A 526 19.52 -20.19 -14.43
C VAL A 526 18.89 -21.57 -14.65
N LEU A 527 17.79 -21.64 -15.43
CA LEU A 527 17.15 -22.92 -15.74
C LEU A 527 17.99 -23.75 -16.72
N GLN A 528 18.71 -23.11 -17.64
CA GLN A 528 19.64 -23.81 -18.53
C GLN A 528 20.79 -24.45 -17.73
N GLU A 529 21.36 -23.73 -16.77
CA GLU A 529 22.37 -24.25 -15.83
C GLU A 529 21.80 -25.37 -14.96
N SER A 530 20.55 -25.25 -14.52
CA SER A 530 19.86 -26.29 -13.73
C SER A 530 19.70 -27.59 -14.54
N ALA A 531 19.37 -27.50 -15.82
CA ALA A 531 19.28 -28.67 -16.70
C ALA A 531 20.63 -29.36 -16.91
N GLN A 532 21.70 -28.58 -17.08
CA GLN A 532 23.07 -29.11 -17.16
C GLN A 532 23.50 -29.79 -15.85
N THR A 533 23.14 -29.19 -14.71
CA THR A 533 23.41 -29.74 -13.38
C THR A 533 22.69 -31.08 -13.18
N ALA A 534 21.42 -31.15 -13.54
CA ALA A 534 20.63 -32.39 -13.48
C ALA A 534 21.22 -33.50 -14.35
N LEU A 535 21.57 -33.20 -15.61
CA LEU A 535 22.20 -34.17 -16.51
C LEU A 535 23.55 -34.63 -15.97
N SER A 536 24.38 -33.71 -15.47
CA SER A 536 25.69 -34.02 -14.90
C SER A 536 25.57 -34.92 -13.67
N TYR A 537 24.60 -34.65 -12.79
CA TYR A 537 24.33 -35.49 -11.62
C TYR A 537 23.97 -36.92 -12.04
N ILE A 538 22.96 -37.07 -12.91
CA ILE A 538 22.50 -38.37 -13.40
C ILE A 538 23.63 -39.15 -14.08
N ARG A 539 24.44 -38.48 -14.91
CA ARG A 539 25.61 -39.12 -15.57
C ARG A 539 26.65 -39.61 -14.57
N SER A 540 26.96 -38.82 -13.53
CA SER A 540 27.94 -39.22 -12.52
C SER A 540 27.50 -40.37 -11.62
N ARG A 541 26.20 -40.70 -11.63
CA ARG A 541 25.58 -41.79 -10.84
C ARG A 541 24.70 -42.71 -11.68
N ALA A 542 25.05 -42.91 -12.95
CA ALA A 542 24.23 -43.69 -13.88
C ALA A 542 23.95 -45.10 -13.33
N GLU A 543 24.95 -45.77 -12.75
CA GLU A 543 24.83 -47.11 -12.18
C GLU A 543 23.86 -47.17 -10.99
N ASP A 544 23.87 -46.16 -10.10
CA ASP A 544 22.96 -46.07 -8.94
C ASP A 544 21.48 -46.05 -9.39
N PHE A 545 21.20 -45.48 -10.57
CA PHE A 545 19.87 -45.40 -11.15
C PHE A 545 19.54 -46.55 -12.13
N GLY A 546 20.44 -47.52 -12.30
CA GLY A 546 20.27 -48.63 -13.24
C GLY A 546 20.34 -48.21 -14.71
N LEU A 547 21.12 -47.17 -15.02
CA LEU A 547 21.33 -46.64 -16.37
C LEU A 547 22.67 -47.08 -16.94
N ASP A 548 22.72 -47.24 -18.26
CA ASP A 548 23.98 -47.41 -19.00
C ASP A 548 24.85 -46.15 -18.85
N PRO A 549 26.09 -46.21 -18.31
CA PRO A 549 26.98 -45.06 -18.18
C PRO A 549 27.19 -44.28 -19.49
N ASP A 550 27.09 -44.97 -20.64
CA ASP A 550 27.26 -44.40 -21.98
C ASP A 550 25.94 -43.96 -22.65
N PHE A 551 24.82 -43.88 -21.90
CA PHE A 551 23.50 -43.53 -22.45
C PHE A 551 23.50 -42.25 -23.29
N PHE A 552 24.36 -41.29 -22.94
CA PHE A 552 24.47 -39.98 -23.60
C PHE A 552 25.42 -39.99 -24.80
N ALA A 553 26.30 -40.99 -24.95
CA ALA A 553 27.38 -40.95 -25.93
C ALA A 553 26.92 -40.98 -27.40
N HIS A 554 25.74 -41.55 -27.66
CA HIS A 554 25.15 -41.72 -29.00
C HIS A 554 23.76 -41.09 -29.15
N HIS A 555 23.35 -40.30 -28.17
CA HIS A 555 22.01 -39.72 -28.13
C HIS A 555 22.08 -38.22 -27.82
N ASP A 556 21.21 -37.48 -28.48
CA ASP A 556 20.87 -36.13 -28.05
C ASP A 556 19.65 -36.20 -27.13
N ILE A 557 19.63 -35.34 -26.14
CA ILE A 557 18.51 -35.18 -25.21
C ILE A 557 17.91 -33.81 -25.42
N HIS A 558 16.60 -33.76 -25.59
CA HIS A 558 15.86 -32.52 -25.73
C HIS A 558 14.89 -32.37 -24.56
N ILE A 559 15.09 -31.30 -23.78
CA ILE A 559 14.14 -30.87 -22.75
C ILE A 559 13.31 -29.72 -23.30
N HIS A 560 12.00 -29.91 -23.30
CA HIS A 560 11.02 -28.90 -23.64
C HIS A 560 10.23 -28.51 -22.39
N ILE A 561 10.11 -27.20 -22.16
CA ILE A 561 9.23 -26.67 -21.14
C ILE A 561 8.21 -25.78 -21.86
N PRO A 562 6.95 -26.19 -22.04
CA PRO A 562 5.94 -25.45 -22.77
C PRO A 562 5.81 -24.01 -22.26
N GLN A 563 5.59 -23.08 -23.19
CA GLN A 563 5.59 -21.65 -22.89
C GLN A 563 4.38 -21.31 -21.98
N GLY A 564 4.68 -20.86 -20.76
CA GLY A 564 3.73 -20.11 -19.94
C GLY A 564 3.84 -18.63 -20.29
N ALA A 565 2.84 -17.83 -19.95
CA ALA A 565 2.78 -16.40 -20.28
C ALA A 565 3.83 -15.51 -19.54
N VAL A 566 4.77 -16.12 -18.80
CA VAL A 566 5.67 -15.43 -17.88
C VAL A 566 7.10 -16.00 -18.03
N PRO A 567 8.16 -15.16 -18.00
CA PRO A 567 9.54 -15.61 -17.92
C PRO A 567 9.73 -16.53 -16.71
N LYS A 568 10.22 -17.75 -16.94
CA LYS A 568 10.48 -18.72 -15.89
C LYS A 568 11.89 -18.48 -15.36
N GLU A 569 12.02 -17.55 -14.42
CA GLU A 569 13.28 -17.30 -13.72
C GLU A 569 13.31 -18.06 -12.38
N GLY A 570 14.43 -18.73 -12.09
CA GLY A 570 14.66 -19.43 -10.82
C GLY A 570 15.04 -20.91 -10.97
N ALA A 571 15.92 -21.39 -10.09
CA ALA A 571 16.43 -22.77 -10.11
C ALA A 571 15.47 -23.80 -9.49
N SER A 572 14.27 -23.36 -9.07
CA SER A 572 13.29 -24.19 -8.33
C SER A 572 12.70 -25.37 -9.11
N ALA A 573 13.00 -25.52 -10.40
CA ALA A 573 12.59 -26.64 -11.23
C ALA A 573 13.69 -27.72 -11.44
N GLY A 574 14.87 -27.56 -10.82
CA GLY A 574 16.01 -28.47 -11.03
C GLY A 574 15.68 -29.93 -10.73
N VAL A 575 14.95 -30.19 -9.64
CA VAL A 575 14.49 -31.54 -9.28
C VAL A 575 13.53 -32.11 -10.32
N THR A 576 12.57 -31.30 -10.79
CA THR A 576 11.60 -31.71 -11.80
C THR A 576 12.28 -32.08 -13.11
N ILE A 577 13.31 -31.32 -13.52
CA ILE A 577 14.11 -31.62 -14.72
C ILE A 577 14.80 -32.98 -14.55
N ALA A 578 15.45 -33.22 -13.41
CA ALA A 578 16.11 -34.48 -13.14
C ALA A 578 15.15 -35.67 -13.16
N LEU A 579 13.93 -35.51 -12.64
CA LEU A 579 12.90 -36.55 -12.66
C LEU A 579 12.35 -36.82 -14.06
N ALA A 580 12.16 -35.80 -14.90
CA ALA A 580 11.78 -35.98 -16.31
C ALA A 580 12.86 -36.77 -17.07
N LEU A 581 14.14 -36.44 -16.84
CA LEU A 581 15.27 -37.18 -17.41
C LEU A 581 15.33 -38.62 -16.90
N LEU A 582 15.22 -38.85 -15.58
CA LEU A 582 15.22 -40.20 -15.01
C LEU A 582 14.03 -41.02 -15.53
N SER A 583 12.85 -40.42 -15.66
CA SER A 583 11.68 -41.06 -16.27
C SER A 583 11.97 -41.53 -17.70
N LEU A 584 12.52 -40.64 -18.54
CA LEU A 584 12.89 -40.95 -19.92
C LEU A 584 13.94 -42.06 -20.01
N LEU A 585 14.99 -41.98 -19.19
CA LEU A 585 16.15 -42.86 -19.27
C LEU A 585 15.86 -44.26 -18.70
N THR A 586 15.06 -44.35 -17.63
CA THR A 586 14.64 -45.62 -17.03
C THR A 586 13.40 -46.23 -17.69
N GLY A 587 12.69 -45.47 -18.53
CA GLY A 587 11.41 -45.88 -19.11
C GLY A 587 10.26 -45.96 -18.10
N ARG A 588 10.45 -45.44 -16.88
CA ARG A 588 9.44 -45.42 -15.81
C ARG A 588 8.52 -44.21 -15.98
N PRO A 589 7.19 -44.37 -16.17
CA PRO A 589 6.29 -43.24 -16.26
C PRO A 589 6.29 -42.42 -14.97
N ALA A 590 6.29 -41.09 -15.07
CA ALA A 590 6.14 -40.21 -13.92
C ALA A 590 4.66 -39.96 -13.62
N ARG A 591 4.31 -39.98 -12.33
CA ARG A 591 2.95 -39.71 -11.84
C ARG A 591 2.61 -38.24 -12.06
N ARG A 592 1.56 -37.95 -12.84
CA ARG A 592 1.16 -36.56 -13.12
C ARG A 592 0.71 -35.83 -11.86
N VAL A 593 -0.02 -36.55 -11.00
CA VAL A 593 -0.61 -36.05 -9.74
C VAL A 593 0.41 -35.75 -8.63
N VAL A 594 1.71 -35.97 -8.88
CA VAL A 594 2.79 -35.64 -7.94
C VAL A 594 3.59 -34.46 -8.51
N ALA A 595 3.57 -33.33 -7.82
CA ALA A 595 4.35 -32.16 -8.21
C ALA A 595 5.60 -32.00 -7.34
N THR A 596 6.66 -31.46 -7.92
CA THR A 596 7.96 -31.28 -7.24
C THR A 596 8.45 -29.85 -7.35
N THR A 597 9.19 -29.39 -6.36
CA THR A 597 9.91 -28.10 -6.40
C THR A 597 11.19 -28.21 -5.59
N GLY A 598 12.25 -27.54 -6.02
CA GLY A 598 13.55 -27.62 -5.38
C GLY A 598 14.68 -27.33 -6.35
N GLU A 599 15.72 -26.66 -5.86
CA GLU A 599 16.96 -26.53 -6.62
C GLU A 599 17.83 -27.77 -6.38
N LEU A 600 18.44 -28.28 -7.44
CA LEU A 600 19.27 -29.47 -7.40
C LEU A 600 20.74 -29.09 -7.50
N THR A 601 21.56 -29.61 -6.59
CA THR A 601 23.03 -29.45 -6.66
C THR A 601 23.69 -30.60 -7.43
N LEU A 602 24.95 -30.41 -7.86
CA LEU A 602 25.80 -31.48 -8.39
C LEU A 602 26.08 -32.62 -7.39
N SER A 603 25.80 -32.41 -6.10
CA SER A 603 25.91 -33.44 -5.07
C SER A 603 24.60 -34.20 -4.80
N GLY A 604 23.51 -33.83 -5.48
CA GLY A 604 22.19 -34.46 -5.34
C GLY A 604 21.33 -33.90 -4.21
N ARG A 605 21.77 -32.83 -3.54
CA ARG A 605 21.00 -32.18 -2.45
C ARG A 605 19.92 -31.28 -3.02
N LEU A 606 18.81 -31.19 -2.28
CA LEU A 606 17.71 -30.28 -2.56
C LEU A 606 17.85 -29.01 -1.71
N LEU A 607 17.97 -27.85 -2.36
CA LEU A 607 18.05 -26.56 -1.68
C LEU A 607 16.65 -25.93 -1.50
N PRO A 608 16.44 -25.14 -0.43
CA PRO A 608 15.16 -24.52 -0.15
C PRO A 608 14.74 -23.54 -1.26
N VAL A 609 13.43 -23.39 -1.43
CA VAL A 609 12.83 -22.51 -2.42
C VAL A 609 11.88 -21.51 -1.79
N SER A 610 11.62 -20.41 -2.49
CA SER A 610 10.64 -19.40 -2.08
C SER A 610 9.23 -19.70 -2.60
N GLY A 611 8.26 -18.89 -2.15
CA GLY A 611 6.89 -18.92 -2.66
C GLY A 611 6.08 -20.13 -2.21
N ILE A 612 6.38 -20.71 -1.04
CA ILE A 612 5.83 -21.97 -0.55
C ILE A 612 4.30 -21.96 -0.52
N ARG A 613 3.68 -20.92 0.08
CA ARG A 613 2.23 -20.77 0.11
C ARG A 613 1.62 -20.79 -1.30
N ASP A 614 2.15 -19.97 -2.20
CA ASP A 614 1.59 -19.83 -3.54
C ASP A 614 1.77 -21.11 -4.36
N LYS A 615 2.87 -21.83 -4.18
CA LYS A 615 3.12 -23.15 -4.79
C LYS A 615 2.14 -24.20 -4.28
N VAL A 616 1.88 -24.24 -2.97
CA VAL A 616 0.87 -25.13 -2.38
C VAL A 616 -0.53 -24.82 -2.94
N LEU A 617 -0.91 -23.54 -3.00
CA LEU A 617 -2.19 -23.13 -3.59
C LEU A 617 -2.27 -23.48 -5.08
N ALA A 618 -1.16 -23.36 -5.83
CA ALA A 618 -1.11 -23.76 -7.23
C ALA A 618 -1.31 -25.26 -7.42
N ALA A 619 -0.68 -26.07 -6.57
CA ALA A 619 -0.84 -27.52 -6.57
C ALA A 619 -2.30 -27.92 -6.33
N GLN A 620 -2.95 -27.34 -5.32
CA GLN A 620 -4.36 -27.58 -5.02
C GLN A 620 -5.27 -27.22 -6.21
N ARG A 621 -5.11 -26.00 -6.77
CA ARG A 621 -5.92 -25.53 -7.91
C ARG A 621 -5.79 -26.40 -9.15
N SER A 622 -4.64 -27.03 -9.35
CA SER A 622 -4.42 -27.92 -10.50
C SER A 622 -4.81 -29.37 -10.25
N GLY A 623 -5.23 -29.71 -9.02
CA GLY A 623 -5.64 -31.06 -8.64
C GLY A 623 -4.46 -32.01 -8.38
N VAL A 624 -3.32 -31.48 -7.95
CA VAL A 624 -2.18 -32.28 -7.47
C VAL A 624 -2.57 -32.96 -6.16
N GLN A 625 -2.19 -34.24 -6.00
CA GLN A 625 -2.47 -35.01 -4.78
C GLN A 625 -1.30 -34.98 -3.80
N MET A 626 -0.06 -34.90 -4.32
CA MET A 626 1.16 -34.91 -3.52
C MET A 626 2.13 -33.84 -4.01
N VAL A 627 2.72 -33.08 -3.09
CA VAL A 627 3.82 -32.15 -3.39
C VAL A 627 5.06 -32.50 -2.59
N ILE A 628 6.19 -32.53 -3.28
CA ILE A 628 7.49 -32.79 -2.68
C ILE A 628 8.28 -31.48 -2.60
N PHE A 629 8.63 -31.10 -1.38
CA PHE A 629 9.43 -29.92 -1.05
C PHE A 629 10.81 -30.30 -0.49
N PRO A 630 11.81 -29.41 -0.61
CA PRO A 630 13.08 -29.56 0.09
C PRO A 630 12.85 -29.58 1.61
N ALA A 631 13.55 -30.45 2.34
CA ALA A 631 13.40 -30.57 3.79
C ALA A 631 13.66 -29.25 4.55
N ALA A 632 14.53 -28.40 4.01
CA ALA A 632 14.83 -27.08 4.57
C ALA A 632 13.63 -26.12 4.58
N ASN A 633 12.55 -26.38 3.83
CA ASN A 633 11.32 -25.59 3.84
C ASN A 633 10.29 -26.04 4.91
N ALA A 634 10.65 -26.95 5.82
CA ALA A 634 9.74 -27.46 6.85
C ALA A 634 9.09 -26.35 7.70
N VAL A 635 9.88 -25.36 8.12
CA VAL A 635 9.40 -24.24 8.96
C VAL A 635 8.37 -23.39 8.20
N ASP A 636 8.63 -23.09 6.93
CA ASP A 636 7.70 -22.32 6.09
C ASP A 636 6.39 -23.07 5.90
N LEU A 637 6.47 -24.40 5.70
CA LEU A 637 5.31 -25.26 5.55
C LEU A 637 4.52 -25.36 6.86
N GLU A 638 5.16 -25.44 8.02
CA GLU A 638 4.49 -25.45 9.33
C GLU A 638 3.65 -24.19 9.55
N ASN A 639 4.19 -23.03 9.16
CA ASN A 639 3.55 -21.72 9.30
C ASN A 639 2.35 -21.48 8.36
N LEU A 640 2.11 -22.35 7.37
CA LEU A 640 0.93 -22.23 6.51
C LEU A 640 -0.36 -22.58 7.25
N GLU A 641 -1.43 -21.89 6.87
CA GLU A 641 -2.77 -22.15 7.39
C GLU A 641 -3.21 -23.60 7.12
N PRO A 642 -3.89 -24.29 8.06
CA PRO A 642 -4.35 -25.67 7.85
C PRO A 642 -5.19 -25.84 6.58
N GLU A 643 -6.01 -24.84 6.24
CA GLU A 643 -6.85 -24.82 5.04
C GLU A 643 -6.01 -24.83 3.74
N ALA A 644 -4.82 -24.25 3.75
CA ALA A 644 -3.92 -24.27 2.60
C ALA A 644 -3.31 -25.66 2.36
N LYS A 645 -3.26 -26.54 3.37
CA LYS A 645 -2.73 -27.91 3.27
C LYS A 645 -3.81 -28.96 3.01
N GLU A 646 -5.09 -28.57 3.11
CA GLU A 646 -6.22 -29.50 3.04
C GLU A 646 -6.26 -30.22 1.68
N GLY A 647 -6.40 -31.55 1.70
CA GLY A 647 -6.47 -32.37 0.48
C GLY A 647 -5.14 -32.56 -0.28
N LEU A 648 -4.00 -32.14 0.30
CA LEU A 648 -2.68 -32.26 -0.32
C LEU A 648 -1.71 -33.02 0.59
N GLU A 649 -1.09 -34.10 0.10
CA GLU A 649 0.00 -34.78 0.80
C GLU A 649 1.32 -34.00 0.60
N ILE A 650 1.93 -33.52 1.67
CA ILE A 650 3.20 -32.80 1.61
C ILE A 650 4.32 -33.72 2.10
N VAL A 651 5.31 -33.95 1.24
CA VAL A 651 6.48 -34.78 1.52
C VAL A 651 7.73 -33.91 1.50
N LEU A 652 8.60 -34.11 2.49
CA LEU A 652 9.90 -33.44 2.57
C LEU A 652 11.01 -34.39 2.13
N ALA A 653 11.96 -33.89 1.34
CA ALA A 653 13.13 -34.65 0.89
C ALA A 653 14.41 -33.83 0.97
N GLU A 654 15.52 -34.47 1.36
CA GLU A 654 16.84 -33.83 1.40
C GLU A 654 17.64 -34.05 0.11
N ARG A 655 17.35 -35.16 -0.58
CA ARG A 655 18.11 -35.59 -1.75
C ARG A 655 17.22 -36.11 -2.87
N LEU A 656 17.74 -36.10 -4.10
CA LEU A 656 16.99 -36.55 -5.28
C LEU A 656 16.53 -38.00 -5.17
N GLU A 657 17.35 -38.89 -4.60
CA GLU A 657 17.07 -40.33 -4.53
C GLU A 657 15.79 -40.65 -3.74
N GLU A 658 15.50 -39.87 -2.69
CA GLU A 658 14.30 -40.00 -1.86
C GLU A 658 13.01 -39.67 -2.63
N VAL A 659 13.15 -38.90 -3.72
CA VAL A 659 12.05 -38.39 -4.53
C VAL A 659 11.70 -39.35 -5.68
N VAL A 660 12.68 -40.08 -6.21
CA VAL A 660 12.55 -40.89 -7.43
C VAL A 660 11.37 -41.86 -7.36
N ASP A 661 11.30 -42.69 -6.32
CA ASP A 661 10.27 -43.73 -6.21
C ASP A 661 8.89 -43.20 -5.79
N ARG A 662 8.83 -41.97 -5.28
CA ARG A 662 7.56 -41.27 -5.00
C ARG A 662 6.93 -40.75 -6.28
N VAL A 663 7.75 -40.33 -7.25
CA VAL A 663 7.31 -39.71 -8.50
C VAL A 663 7.22 -40.72 -9.65
N LEU A 664 8.20 -41.61 -9.80
CA LEU A 664 8.27 -42.57 -10.91
C LEU A 664 7.58 -43.88 -10.53
N LEU A 665 6.67 -44.34 -11.38
CA LEU A 665 6.08 -45.68 -11.25
C LEU A 665 7.16 -46.77 -11.31
N PRO A 666 6.95 -47.94 -10.68
CA PRO A 666 7.87 -49.05 -10.82
C PRO A 666 8.05 -49.43 -12.31
N PRO A 667 9.22 -49.97 -12.69
CA PRO A 667 9.47 -50.40 -14.06
C PRO A 667 8.39 -51.39 -14.50
N ARG A 668 7.89 -51.24 -15.73
CA ARG A 668 6.98 -52.23 -16.31
C ARG A 668 7.74 -53.55 -16.45
N ALA A 669 7.21 -54.60 -15.83
CA ALA A 669 7.76 -55.96 -15.84
C ALA A 669 7.82 -56.54 -17.26
#